data_AF-A0A933TKK5-F1
#
_entry.id   AF-A0A933TKK5-F1
#
_cell.length_a   1.000
_cell.length_b   1.000
_cell.length_c   1.000
_cell.angle_alpha   90.00
_cell.angle_beta   90.00
_cell.angle_gamma   90.00
#
_symmetry.space_group_name_H-M   'P 1'
#
loop_
_entity.id
_entity.type
_entity.pdbx_description
1 polymer ?
#
loop_
_entity_poly.entity_id
_entity_poly.type
_entity_poly.pdbx_seq_one_letter_code
_entity_poly.pdbx_strand_id
1 'polypeptide(L)'
;MENRSARLAKKALSVVVSAAFLALTPGLGCYEAVAAVVRGQSGAVQAPVAVPGNLGGLLAAPSVSVGLKLSPAGLSSPVSALNAAIPVLAAPAAPVAQTLAPVAPAPQAAPVTAQQVLRIGAQQLSAAPSQEEKGAVLDQVYAGAAKSAAGSDAVSVPELSASAALTPTLSAPVSASRKSVSELQAVANDSARPFAERVEAVSAIAALATDEAKTSLKAIGQANPEGSAVDYEVKRKALRDLAGLGEVVSLPAVSRAHADDILKSLAADKPHAAIFDYDDTLERNQKRASPETAAALKAAADAGVETAVLTARSDRESDNLKGVTVLDSLSTLTPEQKAGLVVGSNRGARLLVFDQKGEPRLLSQAPAWTEAERSAIQEAAVIVRARYGEAMFEGKVGELTDWSYSYYLPVGLSAEDVRAAAQLLQSELAKRGLEREVSGRMAFNPRNPAYLVLAKIDKSYGVEQLRKNGDFFGRMQDVVQKLPGRLQGLGTKLVGLLPRSTAPASKTLLVGDHFFGSRVEDLNMTKGAPGALALAVGGVADPRTERVFVWPSKGHAATQEILGALAKKDAGGVDKKSLFGIFTSRTASIAAFFLTSTAYAFIAIPAVGLASYGALMALGPLAAIALGPVSGLLAKKLSARNAMALNTVFNIVLLLALPLMSAFGIVNFWTLLVASIGNGFVLSSVMTTEGIYIKRFSGKYLGTVNALTMIDYLSIQSLLGLILRAGRLTDYLQATVPHLLAPYLIAAGVNLLVVLPLIWKFVANTKAADGAPQGQKGQAVKTWAERIDGAKAFLKKYWKEALIFGASLALFPVLHTTIPAVLGLIYWVSRTEGFKVLWANKPLRYALLANSALALLAYPIQSFGLPLMAEALAGKAGKSMLLGQFLGALFFGQLISSTSQAQLSEIRIPFIGKVKVQRFIQAGVLALLGAWTFLTLAPGSILLAAAAAAAGAALMALTGRLTDRGWIKYVGAGLAFLGLPLLFWGNVPALFAAVLMMGMFLGPTYNALGTYFYKNIPAGKSEGTIAVRGSIFNGAISLGYAVMGLLTTTLHLAFPALLWPLAAAGLLVGLGFLFLPKLLPGLPDKALKDKQPDR
;
A
#
# COMPACT_ATOMS: atom_id res chain seq x y z
N MET A 1 -38.87 -4.86 25.13
CA MET A 1 -38.24 -3.51 25.04
C MET A 1 -38.02 -3.00 23.61
N GLU A 2 -37.93 -3.87 22.60
CA GLU A 2 -37.69 -3.53 21.18
C GLU A 2 -38.74 -2.60 20.52
N ASN A 3 -40.02 -2.71 20.90
CA ASN A 3 -41.07 -1.83 20.37
C ASN A 3 -41.08 -0.41 20.97
N ARG A 4 -40.44 -0.20 22.13
CA ARG A 4 -40.34 1.13 22.77
C ARG A 4 -39.25 1.98 22.13
N SER A 5 -38.10 1.40 21.76
CA SER A 5 -37.00 2.14 21.11
C SER A 5 -37.36 2.60 19.70
N ALA A 6 -38.08 1.79 18.92
CA ALA A 6 -38.56 2.17 17.59
C ALA A 6 -39.64 3.28 17.65
N ARG A 7 -40.52 3.26 18.66
CA ARG A 7 -41.50 4.33 18.91
C ARG A 7 -40.83 5.62 19.39
N LEU A 8 -39.81 5.52 20.25
CA LEU A 8 -39.03 6.68 20.72
C LEU A 8 -38.22 7.31 19.58
N ALA A 9 -37.63 6.52 18.68
CA ALA A 9 -36.92 7.04 17.52
C ALA A 9 -37.86 7.71 16.50
N LYS A 10 -39.05 7.15 16.24
CA LYS A 10 -40.08 7.80 15.41
C LYS A 10 -40.60 9.10 16.06
N LYS A 11 -40.82 9.11 17.37
CA LYS A 11 -41.22 10.32 18.11
C LYS A 11 -40.12 11.38 18.12
N ALA A 12 -38.87 11.00 18.34
CA ALA A 12 -37.73 11.93 18.28
C ALA A 12 -37.56 12.52 16.88
N LEU A 13 -37.67 11.71 15.81
CA LEU A 13 -37.64 12.19 14.43
C LEU A 13 -38.82 13.12 14.12
N SER A 14 -40.03 12.77 14.57
CA SER A 14 -41.23 13.61 14.45
C SER A 14 -41.08 14.94 15.19
N VAL A 15 -40.48 14.94 16.39
CA VAL A 15 -40.23 16.14 17.20
C VAL A 15 -39.17 17.01 16.55
N VAL A 16 -38.09 16.45 16.01
CA VAL A 16 -37.07 17.22 15.28
C VAL A 16 -37.61 17.82 13.99
N VAL A 17 -38.41 17.08 13.22
CA VAL A 17 -39.06 17.59 12.01
C VAL A 17 -40.12 18.66 12.34
N SER A 18 -40.89 18.47 13.42
CA SER A 18 -41.90 19.45 13.86
C SER A 18 -41.26 20.70 14.47
N ALA A 19 -40.15 20.57 15.22
CA ALA A 19 -39.39 21.70 15.75
C ALA A 19 -38.69 22.49 14.64
N ALA A 20 -38.20 21.83 13.59
CA ALA A 20 -37.69 22.50 12.39
C ALA A 20 -38.80 23.23 11.64
N PHE A 21 -40.01 22.67 11.55
CA PHE A 21 -41.16 23.34 10.93
C PHE A 21 -41.69 24.52 11.78
N LEU A 22 -41.74 24.38 13.10
CA LEU A 22 -42.15 25.44 14.04
C LEU A 22 -41.11 26.57 14.15
N ALA A 23 -39.82 26.27 13.98
CA ALA A 23 -38.78 27.29 13.89
C ALA A 23 -38.78 28.05 12.55
N LEU A 24 -39.47 27.53 11.53
CA LEU A 24 -39.62 28.12 10.19
C LEU A 24 -40.96 28.83 9.99
N THR A 25 -41.91 28.72 10.92
CA THR A 25 -43.10 29.57 10.94
C THR A 25 -42.75 30.94 11.52
N PRO A 26 -42.98 32.06 10.81
CA PRO A 26 -42.74 33.38 11.37
C PRO A 26 -43.64 33.56 12.61
N GLY A 27 -43.01 33.74 13.78
CA GLY A 27 -43.72 34.05 15.01
C GLY A 27 -44.42 35.41 14.89
N LEU A 28 -45.52 35.59 15.63
CA LEU A 28 -46.36 36.79 15.65
C LEU A 28 -45.58 38.12 15.81
N GLY A 29 -44.38 38.10 16.40
CA GLY A 29 -43.50 39.27 16.51
C GLY A 29 -42.96 39.82 15.18
N CYS A 30 -42.88 39.02 14.12
CA CYS A 30 -42.45 39.50 12.79
C CYS A 30 -43.53 40.37 12.11
N TYR A 31 -44.81 40.18 12.46
CA TYR A 31 -45.89 41.03 11.98
C TYR A 31 -45.92 42.39 12.68
N GLU A 32 -45.47 42.50 13.93
CA GLU A 32 -45.39 43.78 14.64
C GLU A 32 -44.26 44.67 14.12
N ALA A 33 -43.11 44.10 13.74
CA ALA A 33 -42.01 44.85 13.13
C ALA A 33 -42.38 45.39 11.73
N VAL A 34 -43.11 44.60 10.93
CA VAL A 34 -43.64 45.05 9.62
C VAL A 34 -44.78 46.06 9.80
N ALA A 35 -45.63 45.88 10.81
CA ALA A 35 -46.68 46.86 11.14
C ALA A 35 -46.14 48.17 11.73
N ALA A 36 -44.94 48.19 12.32
CA ALA A 36 -44.26 49.41 12.76
C ALA A 36 -43.64 50.18 11.58
N VAL A 37 -43.08 49.46 10.60
CA VAL A 37 -42.54 50.04 9.36
C VAL A 37 -43.66 50.56 8.44
N VAL A 38 -44.80 49.86 8.36
CA VAL A 38 -45.98 50.33 7.62
C VAL A 38 -46.67 51.51 8.32
N ARG A 39 -46.48 51.70 9.64
CA ARG A 39 -47.03 52.82 10.42
C ARG A 39 -46.13 54.06 10.48
N GLY A 40 -45.00 54.09 9.79
CA GLY A 40 -44.20 55.32 9.60
C GLY A 40 -43.64 55.94 10.88
N GLN A 41 -43.37 55.16 11.92
CA GLN A 41 -42.73 55.69 13.14
C GLN A 41 -41.21 55.49 13.08
N SER A 42 -40.49 56.54 12.66
CA SER A 42 -39.03 56.60 12.72
C SER A 42 -38.59 57.05 14.13
N GLY A 43 -38.21 56.08 14.97
CA GLY A 43 -37.47 56.33 16.21
C GLY A 43 -36.00 55.95 16.05
N ALA A 44 -35.11 56.94 16.11
CA ALA A 44 -33.67 56.77 15.98
C ALA A 44 -33.08 55.99 17.17
N VAL A 45 -32.31 54.94 16.87
CA VAL A 45 -31.36 54.34 17.80
C VAL A 45 -29.96 54.67 17.29
N GLN A 46 -29.29 55.59 17.98
CA GLN A 46 -27.88 55.92 17.74
C GLN A 46 -26.97 54.81 18.28
N ALA A 47 -26.03 54.34 17.47
CA ALA A 47 -24.82 53.67 17.90
C ALA A 47 -23.62 54.51 17.45
N PRO A 48 -22.62 54.78 18.31
CA PRO A 48 -21.55 55.72 17.98
C PRO A 48 -20.47 55.02 17.15
N VAL A 49 -20.17 55.59 15.97
CA VAL A 49 -18.94 55.28 15.23
C VAL A 49 -18.14 56.57 15.16
N ALA A 50 -17.01 56.59 15.86
CA ALA A 50 -16.04 57.68 15.78
C ALA A 50 -15.25 57.56 14.47
N VAL A 51 -15.34 58.60 13.65
CA VAL A 51 -14.48 58.84 12.48
C VAL A 51 -13.62 60.07 12.81
N PRO A 52 -12.30 60.06 12.62
CA PRO A 52 -11.56 61.29 12.42
C PRO A 52 -11.46 61.56 10.92
N GLY A 53 -12.11 62.64 10.48
CA GLY A 53 -11.92 63.21 9.16
C GLY A 53 -10.64 64.04 9.08
N ASN A 54 -10.15 64.23 7.86
CA ASN A 54 -9.86 65.58 7.39
C ASN A 54 -9.92 65.69 5.87
N LEU A 55 -10.46 66.82 5.43
CA LEU A 55 -10.85 67.23 4.08
C LEU A 55 -9.82 68.20 3.49
N GLY A 56 -9.76 68.23 2.15
CA GLY A 56 -9.21 69.32 1.33
C GLY A 56 -7.97 68.89 0.52
N GLY A 57 -7.88 69.04 -0.80
CA GLY A 57 -8.77 69.63 -1.80
C GLY A 57 -8.09 69.62 -3.19
N LEU A 58 -8.92 69.87 -4.21
CA LEU A 58 -8.65 70.50 -5.53
C LEU A 58 -7.71 69.84 -6.59
N LEU A 59 -8.35 69.58 -7.74
CA LEU A 59 -7.96 69.88 -9.13
C LEU A 59 -6.54 69.54 -9.63
N ALA A 60 -6.48 68.60 -10.59
CA ALA A 60 -6.08 68.84 -12.00
C ALA A 60 -5.56 67.55 -12.64
N ALA A 61 -5.96 67.31 -13.89
CA ALA A 61 -5.34 66.32 -14.78
C ALA A 61 -3.88 66.71 -15.07
N PRO A 62 -3.01 65.73 -15.36
CA PRO A 62 -2.58 65.66 -16.76
C PRO A 62 -2.42 64.24 -17.31
N SER A 63 -2.72 64.14 -18.59
CA SER A 63 -2.21 63.14 -19.53
C SER A 63 -0.68 63.22 -19.64
N VAL A 64 0.01 62.10 -19.41
CA VAL A 64 1.39 61.89 -19.84
C VAL A 64 1.52 60.49 -20.44
N SER A 65 1.69 60.47 -21.76
CA SER A 65 2.20 59.35 -22.54
C SER A 65 3.72 59.24 -22.36
N VAL A 66 4.22 58.09 -21.88
CA VAL A 66 5.59 57.63 -22.16
C VAL A 66 5.59 56.11 -22.23
N GLY A 67 5.92 55.55 -23.39
CA GLY A 67 6.41 54.19 -23.49
C GLY A 67 7.90 54.15 -23.19
N LEU A 68 8.40 53.10 -22.53
CA LEU A 68 9.78 52.68 -22.75
C LEU A 68 10.04 51.26 -22.21
N LYS A 69 10.55 50.45 -23.14
CA LYS A 69 11.57 49.39 -23.09
C LYS A 69 11.90 48.76 -21.73
N LEU A 70 11.71 47.44 -21.69
CA LEU A 70 12.31 46.52 -20.72
C LEU A 70 13.82 46.40 -20.96
N SER A 71 14.62 46.66 -19.92
CA SER A 71 16.02 46.25 -19.82
C SER A 71 16.22 45.52 -18.48
N PRO A 72 16.93 44.36 -18.43
CA PRO A 72 17.12 43.60 -17.21
C PRO A 72 18.52 43.84 -16.62
N ALA A 73 18.64 44.39 -15.41
CA ALA A 73 19.83 44.24 -14.57
C ALA A 73 19.65 44.85 -13.17
N GLY A 74 20.12 44.12 -12.14
CA GLY A 74 20.69 44.73 -10.93
C GLY A 74 19.76 44.85 -9.72
N LEU A 75 19.68 43.80 -8.89
CA LEU A 75 19.26 43.90 -7.49
C LEU A 75 20.47 43.58 -6.60
N SER A 76 21.02 44.61 -5.97
CA SER A 76 21.96 44.50 -4.85
C SER A 76 21.74 45.65 -3.86
N SER A 77 21.04 45.35 -2.75
CA SER A 77 21.15 45.92 -1.38
C SER A 77 20.94 47.43 -1.16
N PRO A 78 20.82 47.96 0.10
CA PRO A 78 20.63 47.33 1.41
C PRO A 78 19.40 47.85 2.19
N VAL A 79 19.06 47.11 3.26
CA VAL A 79 18.13 47.51 4.32
C VAL A 79 18.89 48.27 5.40
N SER A 80 18.41 49.45 5.81
CA SER A 80 18.62 50.01 7.15
C SER A 80 17.64 51.14 7.49
N ALA A 81 17.04 50.99 8.67
CA ALA A 81 16.58 51.99 9.64
C ALA A 81 15.49 53.01 9.26
N LEU A 82 14.34 52.94 9.94
CA LEU A 82 13.98 53.92 10.98
C LEU A 82 12.82 53.44 11.87
N ASN A 83 12.97 53.69 13.18
CA ASN A 83 12.07 53.41 14.30
C ASN A 83 10.83 54.35 14.33
N ALA A 84 9.75 53.93 15.01
CA ALA A 84 9.18 54.68 16.14
C ALA A 84 8.00 53.97 16.85
N ALA A 85 8.20 53.70 18.16
CA ALA A 85 7.34 53.93 19.33
C ALA A 85 5.89 53.39 19.40
N ILE A 86 5.66 52.41 20.29
CA ILE A 86 4.44 52.29 21.13
C ILE A 86 4.88 51.89 22.56
N PRO A 87 4.39 52.54 23.64
CA PRO A 87 4.82 52.28 25.00
C PRO A 87 4.12 51.05 25.60
N VAL A 88 4.86 50.22 26.33
CA VAL A 88 4.33 49.15 27.17
C VAL A 88 4.33 49.64 28.62
N LEU A 89 3.15 49.73 29.23
CA LEU A 89 2.96 49.89 30.66
C LEU A 89 3.28 48.57 31.36
N ALA A 90 4.32 48.58 32.19
CA ALA A 90 4.67 47.51 33.10
C ALA A 90 3.92 47.68 34.44
N ALA A 91 3.45 46.56 35.00
CA ALA A 91 3.18 46.41 36.42
C ALA A 91 4.03 45.23 36.94
N PRO A 92 4.67 45.33 38.12
CA PRO A 92 5.65 44.35 38.57
C PRO A 92 4.98 43.23 39.37
N ALA A 93 5.35 41.98 39.10
CA ALA A 93 5.13 40.87 40.01
C ALA A 93 6.48 40.18 40.28
N ALA A 94 6.77 40.03 41.57
CA ALA A 94 8.03 39.63 42.16
C ALA A 94 8.56 38.25 41.71
N PRO A 95 9.89 38.02 41.80
CA PRO A 95 10.49 36.73 41.46
C PRO A 95 10.38 35.76 42.65
N VAL A 96 9.62 34.68 42.48
CA VAL A 96 9.79 33.48 43.32
C VAL A 96 10.82 32.60 42.63
N ALA A 97 12.05 32.65 43.14
CA ALA A 97 13.08 31.68 42.81
C ALA A 97 12.70 30.31 43.41
N GLN A 98 12.28 29.38 42.55
CA GLN A 98 12.36 27.95 42.85
C GLN A 98 13.45 27.35 41.95
N THR A 99 14.61 27.15 42.55
CA THR A 99 15.66 26.25 42.09
C THR A 99 15.13 24.82 42.11
N LEU A 100 14.54 24.37 41.00
CA LEU A 100 14.42 22.95 40.73
C LEU A 100 15.75 22.46 40.15
N ALA A 101 16.52 21.79 41.01
CA ALA A 101 17.69 21.02 40.61
C ALA A 101 17.32 20.03 39.47
N PRO A 102 18.23 19.76 38.52
CA PRO A 102 18.02 18.73 37.53
C PRO A 102 17.84 17.38 38.23
N VAL A 103 16.66 16.78 38.10
CA VAL A 103 16.45 15.38 38.47
C VAL A 103 17.34 14.55 37.56
N ALA A 104 18.41 13.99 38.13
CA ALA A 104 19.25 13.02 37.47
C ALA A 104 18.37 11.86 36.96
N PRO A 105 18.54 11.39 35.72
CA PRO A 105 17.81 10.23 35.23
C PRO A 105 18.12 9.04 36.15
N ALA A 106 17.07 8.35 36.60
CA ALA A 106 17.23 7.10 37.34
C ALA A 106 18.15 6.17 36.55
N PRO A 107 19.13 5.50 37.20
CA PRO A 107 20.04 4.60 36.52
C PRO A 107 19.21 3.52 35.81
N GLN A 108 19.26 3.51 34.48
CA GLN A 108 18.73 2.39 33.71
C GLN A 108 19.50 1.15 34.15
N ALA A 109 18.78 0.17 34.70
CA ALA A 109 19.35 -1.12 35.02
C ALA A 109 20.03 -1.68 33.77
N ALA A 110 21.31 -2.02 33.88
CA ALA A 110 22.07 -2.61 32.78
C ALA A 110 21.32 -3.86 32.27
N PRO A 111 21.24 -4.07 30.95
CA PRO A 111 20.58 -5.25 30.40
C PRO A 111 21.26 -6.51 30.96
N VAL A 112 20.47 -7.38 31.59
CA VAL A 112 20.97 -8.66 32.11
C VAL A 112 21.48 -9.47 30.93
N THR A 113 22.78 -9.72 30.91
CA THR A 113 23.41 -10.45 29.81
C THR A 113 22.98 -11.92 29.85
N ALA A 114 22.90 -12.58 28.68
CA ALA A 114 22.60 -14.01 28.61
C ALA A 114 23.54 -14.85 29.50
N GLN A 115 24.78 -14.38 29.67
CA GLN A 115 25.77 -14.97 30.57
C GLN A 115 25.39 -14.88 32.06
N GLN A 116 24.78 -13.77 32.50
CA GLN A 116 24.27 -13.64 33.86
C GLN A 116 23.02 -14.51 34.10
N VAL A 117 22.12 -14.61 33.13
CA VAL A 117 20.94 -15.51 33.22
C VAL A 117 21.39 -16.97 33.33
N LEU A 118 22.36 -17.40 32.51
CA LEU A 118 22.91 -18.75 32.56
C LEU A 118 23.65 -19.03 33.87
N ARG A 119 24.39 -18.05 34.40
CA ARG A 119 25.11 -18.18 35.68
C ARG A 119 24.15 -18.29 36.87
N ILE A 120 23.08 -17.50 36.90
CA ILE A 120 22.04 -17.57 37.93
C ILE A 120 21.28 -18.89 37.81
N GLY A 121 20.92 -19.32 36.59
CA GLY A 121 20.29 -20.60 36.34
C GLY A 121 21.14 -21.80 36.78
N ALA A 122 22.45 -21.77 36.52
CA ALA A 122 23.38 -22.81 36.97
C ALA A 122 23.49 -22.86 38.51
N GLN A 123 23.51 -21.70 39.19
CA GLN A 123 23.52 -21.64 40.65
C GLN A 123 22.21 -22.17 41.25
N GLN A 124 21.06 -21.79 40.70
CA GLN A 124 19.76 -22.30 41.14
C GLN A 124 19.61 -23.80 40.87
N LEU A 125 20.13 -24.29 39.75
CA LEU A 125 20.11 -25.70 39.40
C LEU A 125 20.97 -26.53 40.36
N SER A 126 22.11 -25.98 40.79
CA SER A 126 22.98 -26.62 41.79
C SER A 126 22.39 -26.58 43.21
N ALA A 127 21.57 -25.59 43.52
CA ALA A 127 20.94 -25.42 44.82
C ALA A 127 19.58 -26.13 44.97
N ALA A 128 18.98 -26.59 43.87
CA ALA A 128 17.69 -27.28 43.89
C ALA A 128 17.82 -28.71 44.48
N PRO A 129 17.12 -29.03 45.58
CA PRO A 129 17.26 -30.32 46.27
C PRO A 129 16.59 -31.49 45.56
N SER A 130 15.65 -31.26 44.63
CA SER A 130 14.92 -32.31 43.91
C SER A 130 15.06 -32.24 42.39
N GLN A 131 14.85 -33.38 41.71
CA GLN A 131 14.82 -33.45 40.23
C GLN A 131 13.71 -32.58 39.63
N GLU A 132 12.59 -32.43 40.33
CA GLU A 132 11.44 -31.65 39.89
C GLU A 132 11.73 -30.14 39.95
N GLU A 133 12.38 -29.66 41.01
CA GLU A 133 12.85 -28.28 41.10
C GLU A 133 13.99 -27.98 40.13
N LYS A 134 14.87 -28.95 39.87
CA LYS A 134 15.88 -28.81 38.80
C LYS A 134 15.23 -28.69 37.43
N GLY A 135 14.17 -29.47 37.18
CA GLY A 135 13.33 -29.35 35.99
C GLY A 135 12.70 -27.96 35.86
N ALA A 136 12.13 -27.43 36.95
CA ALA A 136 11.53 -26.09 36.97
C ALA A 136 12.56 -24.97 36.72
N VAL A 137 13.78 -25.09 37.27
CA VAL A 137 14.87 -24.13 37.00
C VAL A 137 15.33 -24.22 35.54
N LEU A 138 15.45 -25.44 34.97
CA LEU A 138 15.78 -25.62 33.56
C LEU A 138 14.70 -25.06 32.65
N ASP A 139 13.43 -25.30 32.96
CA ASP A 139 12.29 -24.74 32.24
C ASP A 139 12.26 -23.21 32.34
N GLN A 140 12.64 -22.64 33.49
CA GLN A 140 12.75 -21.19 33.64
C GLN A 140 13.92 -20.60 32.82
N VAL A 141 15.06 -21.30 32.72
CA VAL A 141 16.20 -20.90 31.87
C VAL A 141 15.85 -21.04 30.38
N TYR A 142 15.13 -22.08 29.99
CA TYR A 142 14.73 -22.34 28.60
C TYR A 142 13.54 -21.51 28.14
N ALA A 143 12.51 -21.33 28.97
CA ALA A 143 11.32 -20.55 28.64
C ALA A 143 11.49 -19.04 28.95
N GLY A 144 12.42 -18.67 29.82
CA GLY A 144 12.69 -17.30 30.27
C GLY A 144 13.24 -16.36 29.20
N ALA A 145 13.71 -16.86 28.05
CA ALA A 145 14.06 -16.02 26.90
C ALA A 145 12.82 -15.51 26.11
N ALA A 146 11.63 -16.08 26.34
CA ALA A 146 10.44 -15.78 25.54
C ALA A 146 9.31 -15.05 26.30
N LYS A 147 9.42 -14.81 27.61
CA LYS A 147 8.25 -14.40 28.43
C LYS A 147 8.45 -13.35 29.54
N SER A 148 9.53 -12.55 29.53
CA SER A 148 9.67 -11.43 30.48
C SER A 148 9.30 -10.08 29.88
N ALA A 149 7.99 -9.80 29.76
CA ALA A 149 7.44 -8.44 29.75
C ALA A 149 5.90 -8.45 29.90
N ALA A 150 5.38 -8.81 31.08
CA ALA A 150 4.05 -8.40 31.51
C ALA A 150 3.97 -8.47 33.03
N GLY A 151 4.09 -7.30 33.67
CA GLY A 151 3.88 -7.11 35.10
C GLY A 151 2.42 -7.30 35.48
N SER A 152 2.25 -7.88 36.66
CA SER A 152 1.04 -8.06 37.45
C SER A 152 0.41 -6.73 37.87
N ASP A 153 -0.92 -6.66 37.85
CA ASP A 153 -1.67 -6.07 38.97
C ASP A 153 -3.04 -6.73 39.09
N ALA A 154 -3.39 -7.02 40.34
CA ALA A 154 -4.46 -7.91 40.77
C ALA A 154 -5.83 -7.22 40.83
N VAL A 155 -6.89 -7.98 40.54
CA VAL A 155 -8.25 -7.74 41.05
C VAL A 155 -8.89 -9.08 41.42
N SER A 156 -9.32 -9.15 42.67
CA SER A 156 -10.00 -10.24 43.37
C SER A 156 -11.48 -10.36 43.00
N VAL A 157 -11.99 -11.60 42.85
CA VAL A 157 -13.41 -11.98 42.96
C VAL A 157 -13.51 -13.41 43.54
N PRO A 158 -14.46 -13.71 44.45
CA PRO A 158 -14.48 -14.94 45.26
C PRO A 158 -15.28 -16.10 44.66
N GLU A 159 -14.99 -17.29 45.19
CA GLU A 159 -15.70 -18.57 45.21
C GLU A 159 -16.98 -18.75 44.37
N LEU A 160 -16.97 -19.79 43.51
CA LEU A 160 -18.06 -20.77 43.41
C LEU A 160 -17.57 -22.03 42.65
N SER A 161 -17.51 -23.14 43.40
CA SER A 161 -17.97 -24.48 43.02
C SER A 161 -17.25 -25.27 41.91
N ALA A 162 -16.39 -26.18 42.38
CA ALA A 162 -16.20 -27.56 41.93
C ALA A 162 -16.93 -28.02 40.63
N SER A 163 -16.16 -28.25 39.56
CA SER A 163 -16.19 -29.50 38.80
C SER A 163 -15.00 -29.57 37.83
N ALA A 164 -14.39 -30.75 37.76
CA ALA A 164 -13.34 -31.20 36.82
C ALA A 164 -11.95 -30.55 36.95
N ALA A 165 -11.14 -31.13 37.84
CA ALA A 165 -9.68 -31.07 37.72
C ALA A 165 -9.24 -31.72 36.40
N LEU A 166 -8.69 -30.92 35.49
CA LEU A 166 -7.80 -31.40 34.42
C LEU A 166 -6.37 -31.16 34.87
N THR A 167 -5.89 -32.08 35.71
CA THR A 167 -4.47 -32.43 35.76
C THR A 167 -4.02 -32.75 34.33
N PRO A 168 -2.88 -32.24 33.83
CA PRO A 168 -2.24 -32.84 32.68
C PRO A 168 -1.70 -34.18 33.17
N THR A 169 -2.55 -35.20 33.19
CA THR A 169 -2.08 -36.58 33.16
C THR A 169 -1.18 -36.67 31.94
N LEU A 170 0.13 -36.79 32.19
CA LEU A 170 1.04 -37.55 31.35
C LEU A 170 0.25 -38.76 30.90
N SER A 171 -0.25 -38.72 29.67
CA SER A 171 -0.94 -39.84 29.08
C SER A 171 0.11 -40.94 29.07
N ALA A 172 -0.11 -41.94 29.93
CA ALA A 172 0.49 -43.25 29.76
C ALA A 172 0.46 -43.58 28.26
N PRO A 173 1.51 -44.24 27.71
CA PRO A 173 1.53 -44.60 26.30
C PRO A 173 0.17 -45.19 25.99
N VAL A 174 -0.60 -44.49 25.14
CA VAL A 174 -1.83 -45.01 24.54
C VAL A 174 -1.49 -46.43 24.23
N SER A 175 -2.19 -47.39 24.85
CA SER A 175 -1.99 -48.81 24.65
C SER A 175 -1.77 -48.97 23.16
N ALA A 176 -0.49 -49.12 22.76
CA ALA A 176 -0.13 -49.15 21.37
C ALA A 176 -0.92 -50.34 20.91
N SER A 177 -2.02 -50.07 20.19
CA SER A 177 -2.88 -51.14 19.71
C SER A 177 -1.91 -52.12 19.09
N ARG A 178 -1.99 -53.40 19.44
CA ARG A 178 -1.18 -54.48 18.87
C ARG A 178 -1.50 -54.65 17.38
N LYS A 179 -1.59 -53.54 16.65
CA LYS A 179 -1.75 -53.45 15.23
C LYS A 179 -0.45 -53.99 14.67
N SER A 180 -0.59 -55.06 13.91
CA SER A 180 0.47 -55.58 13.08
C SER A 180 1.01 -54.49 12.14
N VAL A 181 2.22 -54.69 11.61
CA VAL A 181 2.81 -53.82 10.59
C VAL A 181 1.84 -53.63 9.42
N SER A 182 1.12 -54.69 9.03
CA SER A 182 0.12 -54.68 7.97
C SER A 182 -1.07 -53.73 8.24
N GLU A 183 -1.58 -53.69 9.47
CA GLU A 183 -2.68 -52.81 9.85
C GLU A 183 -2.23 -51.34 9.90
N LEU A 184 -1.03 -51.07 10.40
CA LEU A 184 -0.45 -49.73 10.38
C LEU A 184 -0.19 -49.27 8.93
N GLN A 185 0.28 -50.17 8.06
CA GLN A 185 0.49 -49.90 6.65
C GLN A 185 -0.84 -49.54 5.95
N ALA A 186 -1.90 -50.29 6.23
CA ALA A 186 -3.24 -50.00 5.71
C ALA A 186 -3.73 -48.61 6.15
N VAL A 187 -3.52 -48.23 7.42
CA VAL A 187 -3.84 -46.89 7.91
C VAL A 187 -3.03 -45.82 7.19
N ALA A 188 -1.72 -46.00 7.02
CA ALA A 188 -0.86 -45.04 6.33
C ALA A 188 -1.26 -44.83 4.85
N ASN A 189 -1.70 -45.89 4.17
CA ASN A 189 -2.08 -45.86 2.75
C ASN A 189 -3.51 -45.38 2.48
N ASP A 190 -4.38 -45.32 3.50
CA ASP A 190 -5.76 -44.87 3.36
C ASP A 190 -5.84 -43.33 3.23
N SER A 191 -5.98 -42.84 2.01
CA SER A 191 -6.09 -41.41 1.71
C SER A 191 -7.33 -40.73 2.32
N ALA A 192 -8.33 -41.49 2.78
CA ALA A 192 -9.49 -40.93 3.48
C ALA A 192 -9.21 -40.64 4.96
N ARG A 193 -8.13 -41.19 5.53
CA ARG A 193 -7.74 -40.95 6.92
C ARG A 193 -7.12 -39.57 7.12
N PRO A 194 -7.29 -38.93 8.29
CA PRO A 194 -6.60 -37.69 8.63
C PRO A 194 -5.08 -37.82 8.51
N PHE A 195 -4.41 -36.78 8.00
CA PHE A 195 -2.96 -36.76 7.82
C PHE A 195 -2.17 -37.15 9.09
N ALA A 196 -2.61 -36.66 10.26
CA ALA A 196 -1.95 -36.95 11.54
C ALA A 196 -1.95 -38.45 11.87
N GLU A 197 -3.08 -39.14 11.71
CA GLU A 197 -3.19 -40.59 11.96
C GLU A 197 -2.26 -41.39 11.03
N ARG A 198 -2.16 -40.97 9.77
CA ARG A 198 -1.31 -41.63 8.77
C ARG A 198 0.17 -41.47 9.09
N VAL A 199 0.59 -40.27 9.48
CA VAL A 199 1.99 -39.98 9.88
C VAL A 199 2.36 -40.69 11.18
N GLU A 200 1.42 -40.79 12.13
CA GLU A 200 1.60 -41.55 13.36
C GLU A 200 1.77 -43.04 13.06
N ALA A 201 0.95 -43.61 12.17
CA ALA A 201 1.08 -45.01 11.73
C ALA A 201 2.45 -45.29 11.10
N VAL A 202 2.94 -44.39 10.23
CA VAL A 202 4.29 -44.50 9.64
C VAL A 202 5.37 -44.49 10.73
N SER A 203 5.26 -43.58 11.71
CA SER A 203 6.23 -43.47 12.81
C SER A 203 6.20 -44.71 13.72
N ALA A 204 5.01 -45.28 13.95
CA ALA A 204 4.85 -46.52 14.72
C ALA A 204 5.49 -47.72 14.00
N ILE A 205 5.37 -47.82 12.68
CA ILE A 205 6.08 -48.84 11.89
C ILE A 205 7.59 -48.67 12.03
N ALA A 206 8.09 -47.44 11.88
CA ALA A 206 9.53 -47.15 11.98
C ALA A 206 10.13 -47.52 13.34
N ALA A 207 9.38 -47.32 14.42
CA ALA A 207 9.82 -47.65 15.78
C ALA A 207 10.08 -49.15 16.02
N LEU A 208 9.53 -50.04 15.18
CA LEU A 208 9.75 -51.48 15.29
C LEU A 208 11.14 -51.92 14.82
N ALA A 209 11.77 -51.16 13.91
CA ALA A 209 13.11 -51.41 13.37
C ALA A 209 13.35 -52.84 12.80
N THR A 210 12.30 -53.54 12.39
CA THR A 210 12.39 -54.88 11.77
C THR A 210 12.52 -54.81 10.24
N ASP A 211 12.92 -55.91 9.59
CA ASP A 211 12.96 -55.99 8.11
C ASP A 211 11.55 -55.91 7.49
N GLU A 212 10.53 -56.40 8.21
CA GLU A 212 9.12 -56.21 7.85
C GLU A 212 8.74 -54.72 7.88
N ALA A 213 9.17 -53.98 8.91
CA ALA A 213 8.97 -52.54 8.99
C ALA A 213 9.66 -51.78 7.84
N LYS A 214 10.90 -52.14 7.49
CA LYS A 214 11.60 -51.57 6.32
C LYS A 214 10.82 -51.82 5.03
N THR A 215 10.37 -53.05 4.83
CA THR A 215 9.58 -53.46 3.65
C THR A 215 8.27 -52.67 3.56
N SER A 216 7.56 -52.52 4.68
CA SER A 216 6.32 -51.74 4.77
C SER A 216 6.55 -50.25 4.50
N LEU A 217 7.55 -49.62 5.12
CA LEU A 217 7.87 -48.20 4.89
C LEU A 217 8.20 -47.93 3.42
N LYS A 218 8.95 -48.84 2.78
CA LYS A 218 9.24 -48.78 1.34
C LYS A 218 7.97 -48.89 0.50
N ALA A 219 7.08 -49.83 0.83
CA ALA A 219 5.80 -49.99 0.15
C ALA A 219 4.88 -48.76 0.31
N ILE A 220 4.81 -48.16 1.51
CA ILE A 220 4.07 -46.91 1.76
C ILE A 220 4.66 -45.78 0.91
N GLY A 221 6.00 -45.65 0.88
CA GLY A 221 6.70 -44.65 0.07
C GLY A 221 6.45 -44.76 -1.43
N GLN A 222 6.06 -45.93 -1.92
CA GLN A 222 5.75 -46.21 -3.32
C GLN A 222 4.24 -46.25 -3.63
N ALA A 223 3.38 -46.23 -2.61
CA ALA A 223 1.94 -46.32 -2.77
C ALA A 223 1.34 -45.06 -3.42
N ASN A 224 0.12 -45.19 -3.98
CA ASN A 224 -0.73 -44.09 -4.49
C ASN A 224 0.02 -43.04 -5.33
N PRO A 225 0.70 -43.39 -6.43
CA PRO A 225 1.52 -42.45 -7.22
C PRO A 225 0.75 -41.18 -7.65
N GLU A 226 -0.55 -41.33 -7.96
CA GLU A 226 -1.46 -40.23 -8.31
C GLU A 226 -2.12 -39.52 -7.11
N GLY A 227 -1.59 -39.73 -5.90
CA GLY A 227 -2.12 -39.16 -4.66
C GLY A 227 -2.03 -37.63 -4.58
N SER A 228 -2.72 -37.08 -3.60
CA SER A 228 -2.76 -35.65 -3.26
C SER A 228 -1.43 -35.13 -2.67
N ALA A 229 -1.36 -33.83 -2.40
CA ALA A 229 -0.24 -33.22 -1.67
C ALA A 229 -0.01 -33.85 -0.29
N VAL A 230 -1.10 -34.24 0.39
CA VAL A 230 -1.05 -34.89 1.70
C VAL A 230 -0.46 -36.29 1.59
N ASP A 231 -0.85 -37.06 0.57
CA ASP A 231 -0.29 -38.39 0.32
C ASP A 231 1.21 -38.33 0.07
N TYR A 232 1.68 -37.31 -0.65
CA TYR A 232 3.10 -37.10 -0.90
C TYR A 232 3.91 -36.89 0.39
N GLU A 233 3.39 -36.12 1.34
CA GLU A 233 4.07 -35.90 2.62
C GLU A 233 4.08 -37.14 3.52
N VAL A 234 3.05 -37.99 3.45
CA VAL A 234 3.06 -39.31 4.12
C VAL A 234 4.15 -40.20 3.52
N LYS A 235 4.27 -40.27 2.19
CA LYS A 235 5.36 -41.00 1.51
C LYS A 235 6.73 -40.47 1.90
N ARG A 236 6.90 -39.15 1.94
CA ARG A 236 8.15 -38.51 2.37
C ARG A 236 8.52 -38.94 3.78
N LYS A 237 7.57 -38.92 4.71
CA LYS A 237 7.80 -39.38 6.09
C LYS A 237 8.24 -40.84 6.12
N ALA A 238 7.56 -41.73 5.39
CA ALA A 238 7.89 -43.16 5.37
C ALA A 238 9.30 -43.42 4.83
N LEU A 239 9.67 -42.76 3.72
CA LEU A 239 10.99 -42.91 3.12
C LEU A 239 12.11 -42.23 3.95
N ARG A 240 11.79 -41.17 4.69
CA ARG A 240 12.71 -40.54 5.64
C ARG A 240 12.99 -41.45 6.83
N ASP A 241 11.95 -42.07 7.37
CA ASP A 241 12.09 -43.02 8.48
C ASP A 241 12.85 -44.28 8.06
N LEU A 242 12.59 -44.79 6.84
CA LEU A 242 13.35 -45.88 6.24
C LEU A 242 14.85 -45.53 6.13
N ALA A 243 15.17 -44.29 5.75
CA ALA A 243 16.56 -43.80 5.75
C ALA A 243 17.18 -43.78 7.15
N GLY A 244 16.39 -43.53 8.20
CA GLY A 244 16.81 -43.67 9.60
C GLY A 244 17.14 -45.11 10.01
N LEU A 245 16.58 -46.10 9.30
CA LEU A 245 16.87 -47.53 9.47
C LEU A 245 18.01 -48.04 8.56
N GLY A 246 18.74 -47.12 7.91
CA GLY A 246 19.92 -47.42 7.09
C GLY A 246 19.64 -47.69 5.61
N GLU A 247 18.39 -47.68 5.15
CA GLU A 247 18.05 -47.82 3.73
C GLU A 247 17.55 -46.50 3.15
N VAL A 248 18.32 -45.88 2.24
CA VAL A 248 17.93 -44.62 1.63
C VAL A 248 17.32 -44.87 0.25
N VAL A 249 16.04 -44.50 0.09
CA VAL A 249 15.29 -44.63 -1.17
C VAL A 249 14.84 -43.24 -1.63
N SER A 250 14.92 -42.97 -2.93
CA SER A 250 14.47 -41.69 -3.51
C SER A 250 12.97 -41.49 -3.33
N LEU A 251 12.56 -40.23 -3.17
CA LEU A 251 11.15 -39.84 -3.30
C LEU A 251 10.60 -40.21 -4.69
N PRO A 252 9.32 -40.62 -4.79
CA PRO A 252 8.62 -40.73 -6.08
C PRO A 252 8.30 -39.35 -6.65
N ALA A 253 7.96 -39.27 -7.93
CA ALA A 253 7.41 -38.03 -8.51
C ALA A 253 6.11 -37.60 -7.84
N VAL A 254 5.87 -36.29 -7.76
CA VAL A 254 4.53 -35.76 -7.41
C VAL A 254 3.54 -36.08 -8.53
N SER A 255 2.27 -36.27 -8.17
CA SER A 255 1.19 -36.41 -9.15
C SER A 255 1.04 -35.16 -10.01
N ARG A 256 0.44 -35.29 -11.20
CA ARG A 256 0.22 -34.14 -12.09
C ARG A 256 -0.62 -33.05 -11.41
N ALA A 257 -1.66 -33.44 -10.69
CA ALA A 257 -2.52 -32.51 -9.95
C ALA A 257 -1.73 -31.71 -8.90
N HIS A 258 -0.86 -32.37 -8.14
CA HIS A 258 -0.01 -31.69 -7.15
C HIS A 258 1.03 -30.78 -7.82
N ALA A 259 1.63 -31.19 -8.94
CA ALA A 259 2.51 -30.31 -9.72
C ALA A 259 1.78 -29.04 -10.20
N ASP A 260 0.55 -29.17 -10.71
CA ASP A 260 -0.26 -28.03 -11.15
C ASP A 260 -0.62 -27.08 -9.98
N ASP A 261 -0.86 -27.62 -8.78
CA ASP A 261 -1.03 -26.81 -7.55
C ASP A 261 0.24 -26.05 -7.17
N ILE A 262 1.42 -26.68 -7.29
CA ILE A 262 2.71 -26.00 -7.08
C ILE A 262 2.90 -24.89 -8.12
N LEU A 263 2.65 -25.14 -9.40
CA LEU A 263 2.75 -24.14 -10.47
C LEU A 263 1.79 -22.96 -10.24
N LYS A 264 0.56 -23.25 -9.79
CA LYS A 264 -0.43 -22.23 -9.42
C LYS A 264 0.05 -21.39 -8.23
N SER A 265 0.64 -22.04 -7.22
CA SER A 265 1.24 -21.35 -6.07
C SER A 265 2.42 -20.47 -6.50
N LEU A 266 3.31 -20.96 -7.37
CA LEU A 266 4.44 -20.19 -7.90
C LEU A 266 3.98 -18.98 -8.71
N ALA A 267 2.89 -19.10 -9.47
CA ALA A 267 2.31 -17.98 -10.22
C ALA A 267 1.61 -16.95 -9.33
N ALA A 268 1.05 -17.36 -8.19
CA ALA A 268 0.32 -16.49 -7.27
C ALA A 268 1.21 -15.84 -6.20
N ASP A 269 2.21 -16.57 -5.71
CA ASP A 269 3.16 -16.16 -4.68
C ASP A 269 4.59 -16.45 -5.14
N LYS A 270 5.06 -15.62 -6.06
CA LYS A 270 6.37 -15.80 -6.70
C LYS A 270 7.52 -15.81 -5.71
N PRO A 271 8.53 -16.65 -5.94
CA PRO A 271 9.79 -16.55 -5.21
C PRO A 271 10.45 -15.20 -5.51
N HIS A 272 11.22 -14.69 -4.56
CA HIS A 272 12.08 -13.54 -4.81
C HIS A 272 13.23 -13.92 -5.75
N ALA A 273 13.77 -15.13 -5.59
CA ALA A 273 14.85 -15.66 -6.41
C ALA A 273 14.56 -17.12 -6.83
N ALA A 274 14.82 -17.43 -8.09
CA ALA A 274 14.77 -18.76 -8.66
C ALA A 274 16.16 -19.14 -9.21
N ILE A 275 16.76 -20.17 -8.63
CA ILE A 275 18.12 -20.60 -8.92
C ILE A 275 18.04 -21.97 -9.61
N PHE A 276 18.57 -22.03 -10.83
CA PHE A 276 18.52 -23.21 -11.69
C PHE A 276 19.92 -23.76 -11.87
N ASP A 277 20.08 -25.08 -11.73
CA ASP A 277 21.21 -25.74 -12.38
C ASP A 277 21.09 -25.62 -13.91
N TYR A 278 22.22 -25.78 -14.60
CA TYR A 278 22.26 -25.72 -16.06
C TYR A 278 22.07 -27.09 -16.71
N ASP A 279 22.90 -28.07 -16.32
CA ASP A 279 23.09 -29.32 -17.05
C ASP A 279 22.01 -30.32 -16.69
N ASP A 280 21.33 -30.85 -17.71
CA ASP A 280 20.16 -31.73 -17.60
C ASP A 280 18.98 -31.12 -16.80
N THR A 281 19.08 -29.84 -16.44
CA THR A 281 18.06 -29.01 -15.78
C THR A 281 17.46 -27.98 -16.74
N LEU A 282 18.25 -26.96 -17.14
CA LEU A 282 17.82 -25.96 -18.12
C LEU A 282 17.98 -26.47 -19.54
N GLU A 283 19.07 -27.18 -19.80
CA GLU A 283 19.41 -27.76 -21.11
C GLU A 283 20.07 -29.11 -20.94
N ARG A 284 20.11 -29.91 -22.02
CA ARG A 284 20.90 -31.15 -21.99
C ARG A 284 22.38 -30.86 -21.76
N ASN A 285 23.07 -31.76 -21.08
CA ASN A 285 24.50 -31.62 -20.81
C ASN A 285 25.30 -31.25 -22.08
N GLN A 286 26.14 -30.22 -21.96
CA GLN A 286 27.01 -29.65 -23.02
C GLN A 286 26.28 -28.98 -24.17
N LYS A 287 24.96 -28.75 -24.07
CA LYS A 287 24.24 -27.93 -25.05
C LYS A 287 24.25 -26.46 -24.66
N ARG A 288 24.02 -25.61 -25.66
CA ARG A 288 23.77 -24.18 -25.48
C ARG A 288 22.28 -23.97 -25.19
N ALA A 289 21.96 -22.84 -24.55
CA ALA A 289 20.60 -22.44 -24.24
C ALA A 289 19.79 -22.31 -25.53
N SER A 290 18.65 -22.98 -25.57
CA SER A 290 17.67 -22.81 -26.64
C SER A 290 17.07 -21.40 -26.59
N PRO A 291 16.57 -20.89 -27.73
CA PRO A 291 15.77 -19.65 -27.74
C PRO A 291 14.56 -19.72 -26.80
N GLU A 292 13.97 -20.89 -26.62
CA GLU A 292 12.85 -21.10 -25.69
C GLU A 292 13.27 -20.87 -24.24
N THR A 293 14.36 -21.49 -23.78
CA THR A 293 14.94 -21.24 -22.44
C THR A 293 15.28 -19.76 -22.24
N ALA A 294 15.89 -19.13 -23.24
CA ALA A 294 16.24 -17.71 -23.18
C ALA A 294 15.00 -16.81 -23.00
N ALA A 295 13.92 -17.08 -23.76
CA ALA A 295 12.66 -16.35 -23.65
C ALA A 295 11.97 -16.61 -22.30
N ALA A 296 11.99 -17.85 -21.81
CA ALA A 296 11.34 -18.23 -20.55
C ALA A 296 12.04 -17.61 -19.32
N LEU A 297 13.37 -17.63 -19.28
CA LEU A 297 14.16 -16.94 -18.24
C LEU A 297 13.88 -15.43 -18.24
N LYS A 298 13.89 -14.81 -19.43
CA LYS A 298 13.56 -13.39 -19.56
C LYS A 298 12.13 -13.10 -19.09
N ALA A 299 11.17 -13.93 -19.44
CA ALA A 299 9.78 -13.71 -19.06
C ALA A 299 9.58 -13.83 -17.54
N ALA A 300 10.28 -14.75 -16.87
CA ALA A 300 10.31 -14.83 -15.41
C ALA A 300 10.95 -13.58 -14.77
N ALA A 301 12.07 -13.10 -15.32
CA ALA A 301 12.71 -11.86 -14.89
C ALA A 301 11.81 -10.63 -15.08
N ASP A 302 11.17 -10.49 -16.25
CA ASP A 302 10.19 -9.43 -16.56
C ASP A 302 8.94 -9.52 -15.66
N ALA A 303 8.66 -10.69 -15.09
CA ALA A 303 7.59 -10.93 -14.13
C ALA A 303 8.00 -10.67 -12.67
N GLY A 304 9.24 -10.19 -12.44
CA GLY A 304 9.76 -9.75 -11.15
C GLY A 304 10.47 -10.83 -10.33
N VAL A 305 10.83 -11.97 -10.93
CA VAL A 305 11.59 -13.04 -10.27
C VAL A 305 13.07 -12.89 -10.60
N GLU A 306 13.94 -12.83 -9.60
CA GLU A 306 15.39 -12.83 -9.85
C GLU A 306 15.82 -14.24 -10.30
N THR A 307 16.24 -14.38 -11.56
CA THR A 307 16.68 -15.66 -12.12
C THR A 307 18.19 -15.79 -12.05
N ALA A 308 18.67 -16.92 -11.55
CA ALA A 308 20.09 -17.25 -11.53
C ALA A 308 20.37 -18.64 -12.09
N VAL A 309 21.50 -18.79 -12.78
CA VAL A 309 22.06 -20.09 -13.19
C VAL A 309 23.22 -20.42 -12.26
N LEU A 310 23.20 -21.58 -11.62
CA LEU A 310 24.25 -22.05 -10.73
C LEU A 310 24.79 -23.39 -11.21
N THR A 311 25.99 -23.39 -11.80
CA THR A 311 26.54 -24.56 -12.50
C THR A 311 27.96 -24.87 -12.03
N ALA A 312 28.37 -26.13 -12.19
CA ALA A 312 29.76 -26.56 -11.99
C ALA A 312 30.68 -26.14 -13.16
N ARG A 313 30.12 -25.73 -14.32
CA ARG A 313 30.90 -25.24 -15.47
C ARG A 313 31.75 -24.02 -15.11
N SER A 314 32.92 -23.93 -15.72
CA SER A 314 33.76 -22.72 -15.68
C SER A 314 33.17 -21.61 -16.54
N ASP A 315 33.43 -20.34 -16.18
CA ASP A 315 33.18 -19.15 -17.00
C ASP A 315 34.36 -18.78 -17.92
N ARG A 316 35.45 -19.55 -17.85
CA ARG A 316 36.63 -19.34 -18.69
C ARG A 316 37.00 -20.68 -19.32
N GLU A 317 37.42 -20.62 -20.59
CA GLU A 317 38.20 -21.71 -21.15
C GLU A 317 39.44 -21.85 -20.26
N SER A 318 39.61 -23.02 -19.66
CA SER A 318 40.91 -23.36 -19.10
C SER A 318 41.72 -24.00 -20.21
N ASP A 319 43.03 -23.81 -20.22
CA ASP A 319 43.97 -24.49 -21.14
C ASP A 319 43.86 -26.03 -21.09
N ASN A 320 43.03 -26.55 -20.19
CA ASN A 320 43.06 -27.87 -19.63
C ASN A 320 41.73 -28.65 -19.76
N LEU A 321 40.63 -27.99 -20.14
CA LEU A 321 39.31 -28.61 -20.35
C LEU A 321 38.73 -28.16 -21.69
N LYS A 322 38.66 -29.06 -22.68
CA LYS A 322 37.97 -28.83 -23.97
C LYS A 322 36.44 -28.94 -23.80
N GLY A 323 35.89 -28.21 -22.83
CA GLY A 323 34.47 -28.21 -22.48
C GLY A 323 33.80 -26.86 -22.76
N VAL A 324 32.51 -26.90 -23.11
CA VAL A 324 31.68 -25.70 -23.31
C VAL A 324 31.57 -24.95 -21.97
N THR A 325 32.04 -23.69 -21.92
CA THR A 325 31.93 -22.86 -20.70
C THR A 325 30.47 -22.47 -20.45
N VAL A 326 30.14 -22.00 -19.23
CA VAL A 326 28.79 -21.46 -18.98
C VAL A 326 28.50 -20.24 -19.85
N LEU A 327 29.51 -19.43 -20.20
CA LEU A 327 29.33 -18.27 -21.07
C LEU A 327 29.04 -18.68 -22.52
N ASP A 328 29.72 -19.71 -23.04
CA ASP A 328 29.41 -20.29 -24.35
C ASP A 328 28.01 -20.91 -24.36
N SER A 329 27.64 -21.53 -23.25
CA SER A 329 26.32 -22.13 -23.06
C SER A 329 25.20 -21.08 -23.11
N LEU A 330 25.49 -19.85 -22.69
CA LEU A 330 24.56 -18.71 -22.71
C LEU A 330 24.78 -17.78 -23.92
N SER A 331 25.68 -18.13 -24.85
CA SER A 331 26.04 -17.26 -25.99
C SER A 331 24.87 -16.96 -26.94
N THR A 332 23.85 -17.81 -26.96
CA THR A 332 22.64 -17.69 -27.78
C THR A 332 21.63 -16.68 -27.24
N LEU A 333 21.76 -16.22 -25.98
CA LEU A 333 20.89 -15.22 -25.40
C LEU A 333 21.23 -13.83 -25.95
N THR A 334 20.20 -13.02 -26.24
CA THR A 334 20.38 -11.60 -26.57
C THR A 334 20.90 -10.82 -25.36
N PRO A 335 21.51 -9.63 -25.57
CA PRO A 335 21.92 -8.75 -24.47
C PRO A 335 20.81 -8.49 -23.45
N GLU A 336 19.58 -8.24 -23.91
CA GLU A 336 18.42 -7.97 -23.06
C GLU A 336 17.98 -9.20 -22.23
N GLN A 337 18.20 -10.41 -22.75
CA GLN A 337 17.92 -11.65 -22.03
C GLN A 337 18.98 -11.92 -20.97
N LYS A 338 20.26 -11.70 -21.29
CA LYS A 338 21.37 -11.81 -20.33
C LYS A 338 21.29 -10.78 -19.21
N ALA A 339 20.81 -9.57 -19.51
CA ALA A 339 20.78 -8.45 -18.60
C ALA A 339 19.96 -8.70 -17.30
N GLY A 340 19.01 -9.64 -17.32
CA GLY A 340 18.23 -10.06 -16.15
C GLY A 340 18.75 -11.32 -15.43
N LEU A 341 19.90 -11.85 -15.84
CA LEU A 341 20.44 -13.13 -15.36
C LEU A 341 21.66 -12.92 -14.46
N VAL A 342 21.74 -13.70 -13.38
CA VAL A 342 22.96 -13.86 -12.58
C VAL A 342 23.53 -15.26 -12.82
N VAL A 343 24.84 -15.38 -12.97
CA VAL A 343 25.49 -16.68 -13.22
C VAL A 343 26.50 -16.97 -12.12
N GLY A 344 26.30 -18.06 -11.40
CA GLY A 344 27.29 -18.67 -10.51
C GLY A 344 28.03 -19.78 -11.23
N SER A 345 29.24 -19.50 -11.71
CA SER A 345 30.13 -20.51 -12.30
C SER A 345 30.94 -21.22 -11.21
N ASN A 346 31.53 -22.37 -11.54
CA ASN A 346 32.38 -23.16 -10.64
C ASN A 346 31.69 -23.42 -9.28
N ARG A 347 30.43 -23.89 -9.32
CA ARG A 347 29.57 -24.14 -8.14
C ARG A 347 29.24 -22.88 -7.33
N GLY A 348 29.34 -21.69 -7.95
CA GLY A 348 29.10 -20.40 -7.31
C GLY A 348 30.35 -19.75 -6.72
N ALA A 349 31.54 -20.29 -6.98
CA ALA A 349 32.80 -19.66 -6.59
C ALA A 349 33.01 -18.31 -7.29
N ARG A 350 32.44 -18.12 -8.48
CA ARG A 350 32.44 -16.83 -9.18
C ARG A 350 31.01 -16.45 -9.54
N LEU A 351 30.60 -15.25 -9.15
CA LEU A 351 29.31 -14.69 -9.52
C LEU A 351 29.48 -13.62 -10.59
N LEU A 352 28.70 -13.73 -11.66
CA LEU A 352 28.75 -12.88 -12.84
C LEU A 352 27.39 -12.23 -13.06
N VAL A 353 27.39 -10.97 -13.49
CA VAL A 353 26.21 -10.25 -14.00
C VAL A 353 26.52 -9.71 -15.40
N PHE A 354 25.51 -9.42 -16.20
CA PHE A 354 25.71 -8.91 -17.57
C PHE A 354 25.38 -7.43 -17.68
N ASP A 355 26.15 -6.70 -18.50
CA ASP A 355 25.86 -5.30 -18.84
C ASP A 355 24.85 -5.17 -20.00
N GLN A 356 24.53 -3.94 -20.45
CA GLN A 356 23.56 -3.72 -21.55
C GLN A 356 23.95 -4.38 -22.87
N LYS A 357 25.24 -4.67 -23.06
CA LYS A 357 25.76 -5.32 -24.27
C LYS A 357 25.75 -6.84 -24.14
N GLY A 358 25.34 -7.36 -22.98
CA GLY A 358 25.36 -8.79 -22.69
C GLY A 358 26.75 -9.30 -22.33
N GLU A 359 27.68 -8.40 -21.97
CA GLU A 359 29.04 -8.77 -21.57
C GLU A 359 29.09 -9.11 -20.07
N PRO A 360 29.76 -10.21 -19.68
CA PRO A 360 29.83 -10.64 -18.29
C PRO A 360 30.76 -9.74 -17.47
N ARG A 361 30.36 -9.46 -16.24
CA ARG A 361 31.10 -8.70 -15.23
C ARG A 361 31.22 -9.53 -13.97
N LEU A 362 32.45 -9.79 -13.55
CA LEU A 362 32.73 -10.46 -12.28
C LEU A 362 32.30 -9.56 -11.13
N LEU A 363 31.49 -10.13 -10.25
CA LEU A 363 30.90 -9.43 -9.13
C LEU A 363 31.50 -9.87 -7.80
N SER A 364 31.67 -11.18 -7.62
CA SER A 364 32.39 -11.75 -6.51
C SER A 364 33.14 -12.99 -6.93
N GLN A 365 34.24 -13.24 -6.25
CA GLN A 365 35.05 -14.44 -6.40
C GLN A 365 35.44 -14.92 -5.01
N ALA A 366 35.21 -16.21 -4.77
CA ALA A 366 35.59 -16.86 -3.54
C ALA A 366 37.08 -17.20 -3.56
N PRO A 367 37.74 -17.30 -2.39
CA PRO A 367 39.16 -17.60 -2.32
C PRO A 367 39.46 -18.98 -2.92
N ALA A 368 40.48 -19.03 -3.79
CA ALA A 368 41.00 -20.27 -4.35
C ALA A 368 41.74 -21.11 -3.28
N TRP A 369 42.09 -22.36 -3.61
CA TRP A 369 43.02 -23.14 -2.79
C TRP A 369 44.33 -22.38 -2.58
N THR A 370 44.78 -22.28 -1.33
CA THR A 370 46.11 -21.75 -1.01
C THR A 370 47.18 -22.75 -1.43
N GLU A 371 48.43 -22.30 -1.55
CA GLU A 371 49.52 -23.19 -1.94
C GLU A 371 49.71 -24.36 -0.96
N ALA A 372 49.57 -24.09 0.34
CA ALA A 372 49.62 -25.13 1.38
C ALA A 372 48.48 -26.16 1.22
N GLU A 373 47.26 -25.69 0.92
CA GLU A 373 46.13 -26.59 0.67
C GLU A 373 46.35 -27.43 -0.59
N ARG A 374 46.90 -26.83 -1.66
CA ARG A 374 47.23 -27.54 -2.91
C ARG A 374 48.28 -28.63 -2.67
N SER A 375 49.35 -28.32 -1.94
CA SER A 375 50.37 -29.30 -1.56
C SER A 375 49.76 -30.45 -0.76
N ALA A 376 48.96 -30.13 0.26
CA ALA A 376 48.31 -31.13 1.10
C ALA A 376 47.37 -32.07 0.31
N ILE A 377 46.63 -31.53 -0.68
CA ILE A 377 45.79 -32.32 -1.59
C ILE A 377 46.64 -33.28 -2.43
N GLN A 378 47.73 -32.79 -3.01
CA GLN A 378 48.63 -33.60 -3.84
C GLN A 378 49.32 -34.70 -3.03
N GLU A 379 49.82 -34.39 -1.84
CA GLU A 379 50.43 -35.36 -0.93
C GLU A 379 49.44 -36.45 -0.49
N ALA A 380 48.21 -36.07 -0.16
CA ALA A 380 47.16 -37.03 0.18
C ALA A 380 46.80 -37.91 -1.03
N ALA A 381 46.76 -37.34 -2.24
CA ALA A 381 46.51 -38.08 -3.47
C ALA A 381 47.62 -39.09 -3.79
N VAL A 382 48.89 -38.81 -3.46
CA VAL A 382 49.99 -39.77 -3.59
C VAL A 382 49.76 -41.03 -2.75
N ILE A 383 49.20 -40.90 -1.55
CA ILE A 383 48.88 -42.05 -0.68
C ILE A 383 47.76 -42.89 -1.29
N VAL A 384 46.73 -42.24 -1.82
CA VAL A 384 45.64 -42.94 -2.51
C VAL A 384 46.16 -43.65 -3.76
N ARG A 385 47.02 -42.98 -4.55
CA ARG A 385 47.69 -43.53 -5.72
C ARG A 385 48.49 -44.78 -5.41
N ALA A 386 49.25 -44.76 -4.32
CA ALA A 386 50.05 -45.89 -3.89
C ALA A 386 49.20 -47.13 -3.55
N ARG A 387 47.96 -46.92 -3.07
CA ARG A 387 47.08 -48.02 -2.65
C ARG A 387 46.12 -48.51 -3.74
N TYR A 388 45.52 -47.59 -4.49
CA TYR A 388 44.45 -47.88 -5.43
C TYR A 388 44.86 -47.71 -6.89
N GLY A 389 46.08 -47.25 -7.17
CA GLY A 389 46.56 -46.93 -8.53
C GLY A 389 45.96 -45.65 -9.08
N GLU A 390 46.23 -45.37 -10.35
CA GLU A 390 45.68 -44.23 -11.09
C GLU A 390 45.30 -44.61 -12.52
N ALA A 391 44.49 -43.77 -13.16
CA ALA A 391 44.24 -43.83 -14.59
C ALA A 391 44.50 -42.49 -15.25
N MET A 392 44.89 -42.50 -16.51
CA MET A 392 44.92 -41.31 -17.36
C MET A 392 43.53 -41.09 -17.96
N PHE A 393 42.95 -39.91 -17.72
CA PHE A 393 41.75 -39.43 -18.41
C PHE A 393 42.09 -38.12 -19.11
N GLU A 394 41.88 -38.06 -20.42
CA GLU A 394 42.23 -36.90 -21.25
C GLU A 394 43.68 -36.43 -21.06
N GLY A 395 44.61 -37.38 -20.87
CA GLY A 395 46.03 -37.09 -20.69
C GLY A 395 46.44 -36.68 -19.26
N LYS A 396 45.57 -36.87 -18.25
CA LYS A 396 45.84 -36.47 -16.86
C LYS A 396 45.46 -37.54 -15.85
N VAL A 397 46.23 -37.63 -14.77
CA VAL A 397 45.96 -38.52 -13.61
C VAL A 397 45.03 -37.90 -12.57
N GLY A 398 44.86 -36.58 -12.65
CA GLY A 398 43.96 -35.79 -11.84
C GLY A 398 43.98 -34.34 -12.30
N GLU A 399 43.05 -33.54 -11.79
CA GLU A 399 42.91 -32.13 -12.14
C GLU A 399 42.66 -31.30 -10.87
N LEU A 400 43.58 -30.36 -10.60
CA LEU A 400 43.46 -29.40 -9.51
C LEU A 400 43.15 -28.01 -10.08
N THR A 401 41.89 -27.60 -9.96
CA THR A 401 41.46 -26.25 -10.33
C THR A 401 41.61 -25.29 -9.14
N ASP A 402 41.14 -24.06 -9.28
CA ASP A 402 41.15 -23.08 -8.18
C ASP A 402 40.23 -23.46 -7.00
N TRP A 403 39.20 -24.28 -7.23
CA TRP A 403 38.21 -24.62 -6.19
C TRP A 403 37.84 -26.10 -6.12
N SER A 404 38.40 -26.96 -6.97
CA SER A 404 38.12 -28.39 -6.92
C SER A 404 39.34 -29.23 -7.29
N TYR A 405 39.35 -30.46 -6.80
CA TYR A 405 40.29 -31.48 -7.20
C TYR A 405 39.54 -32.73 -7.65
N SER A 406 39.92 -33.26 -8.80
CA SER A 406 39.46 -34.55 -9.32
C SER A 406 40.65 -35.49 -9.44
N TYR A 407 40.53 -36.72 -8.94
CA TYR A 407 41.57 -37.74 -9.03
C TYR A 407 41.04 -38.99 -9.72
N TYR A 408 41.68 -39.45 -10.80
CA TYR A 408 41.19 -40.53 -11.64
C TYR A 408 41.75 -41.89 -11.20
N LEU A 409 40.86 -42.80 -10.82
CA LEU A 409 41.17 -44.14 -10.35
C LEU A 409 41.20 -45.15 -11.51
N PRO A 410 41.88 -46.31 -11.39
CA PRO A 410 41.87 -47.35 -12.41
C PRO A 410 40.46 -47.79 -12.85
N VAL A 411 40.34 -48.11 -14.15
CA VAL A 411 39.10 -48.67 -14.70
C VAL A 411 38.86 -50.07 -14.10
N GLY A 412 37.62 -50.37 -13.75
CA GLY A 412 37.23 -51.69 -13.23
C GLY A 412 37.17 -51.81 -11.71
N LEU A 413 37.50 -50.75 -10.95
CA LEU A 413 37.26 -50.73 -9.50
C LEU A 413 35.77 -50.87 -9.16
N SER A 414 35.47 -51.59 -8.08
CA SER A 414 34.10 -51.71 -7.58
C SER A 414 33.64 -50.39 -6.94
N ALA A 415 32.32 -50.19 -6.81
CA ALA A 415 31.78 -49.01 -6.11
C ALA A 415 32.20 -48.96 -4.63
N GLU A 416 32.49 -50.12 -4.02
CA GLU A 416 33.01 -50.23 -2.67
C GLU A 416 34.46 -49.76 -2.59
N ASP A 417 35.31 -50.19 -3.53
CA ASP A 417 36.70 -49.73 -3.63
C ASP A 417 36.79 -48.22 -3.85
N VAL A 418 35.94 -47.68 -4.72
CA VAL A 418 35.87 -46.24 -4.99
C VAL A 418 35.44 -45.46 -3.74
N ARG A 419 34.51 -46.01 -2.94
CA ARG A 419 34.10 -45.41 -1.65
C ARG A 419 35.23 -45.49 -0.62
N ALA A 420 35.94 -46.62 -0.54
CA ALA A 420 37.08 -46.80 0.35
C ALA A 420 38.25 -45.86 -0.03
N ALA A 421 38.49 -45.64 -1.32
CA ALA A 421 39.46 -44.68 -1.82
C ALA A 421 39.08 -43.23 -1.46
N ALA A 422 37.79 -42.88 -1.56
CA ALA A 422 37.28 -41.57 -1.14
C ALA A 422 37.48 -41.34 0.37
N GLN A 423 37.12 -42.32 1.20
CA GLN A 423 37.31 -42.27 2.65
C GLN A 423 38.79 -42.15 3.02
N LEU A 424 39.67 -42.88 2.33
CA LEU A 424 41.12 -42.75 2.53
C LEU A 424 41.58 -41.33 2.22
N LEU A 425 41.25 -40.79 1.04
CA LEU A 425 41.63 -39.42 0.67
C LEU A 425 41.12 -38.41 1.71
N GLN A 426 39.87 -38.54 2.13
CA GLN A 426 39.25 -37.67 3.14
C GLN A 426 39.99 -37.74 4.48
N SER A 427 40.35 -38.95 4.94
CA SER A 427 41.11 -39.13 6.18
C SER A 427 42.52 -38.53 6.10
N GLU A 428 43.19 -38.65 4.95
CA GLU A 428 44.52 -38.10 4.72
C GLU A 428 44.51 -36.58 4.61
N LEU A 429 43.46 -36.01 4.04
CA LEU A 429 43.23 -34.56 4.04
C LEU A 429 42.98 -34.05 5.46
N ALA A 430 42.15 -34.74 6.25
CA ALA A 430 41.86 -34.36 7.64
C ALA A 430 43.14 -34.33 8.50
N LYS A 431 44.04 -35.32 8.35
CA LYS A 431 45.36 -35.32 9.03
C LYS A 431 46.23 -34.10 8.70
N ARG A 432 45.99 -33.48 7.54
CA ARG A 432 46.70 -32.28 7.05
C ARG A 432 45.92 -30.99 7.32
N GLY A 433 44.90 -31.04 8.18
CA GLY A 433 44.07 -29.88 8.53
C GLY A 433 43.04 -29.49 7.46
N LEU A 434 42.80 -30.36 6.46
CA LEU A 434 41.81 -30.15 5.41
C LEU A 434 40.58 -31.03 5.64
N GLU A 435 39.66 -30.57 6.47
CA GLU A 435 38.37 -31.24 6.68
C GLU A 435 37.42 -30.96 5.50
N ARG A 436 37.53 -31.82 4.47
CA ARG A 436 36.71 -31.75 3.25
C ARG A 436 36.09 -33.09 2.93
N GLU A 437 34.83 -33.05 2.50
CA GLU A 437 34.15 -34.23 2.00
C GLU A 437 34.76 -34.62 0.64
N VAL A 438 35.14 -35.90 0.52
CA VAL A 438 35.59 -36.48 -0.74
C VAL A 438 34.50 -37.42 -1.23
N SER A 439 34.00 -37.17 -2.44
CA SER A 439 33.02 -38.03 -3.09
C SER A 439 33.72 -38.95 -4.09
N GLY A 440 33.57 -40.27 -3.92
CA GLY A 440 33.92 -41.24 -4.95
C GLY A 440 32.80 -41.39 -5.97
N ARG A 441 33.13 -41.28 -7.27
CA ARG A 441 32.16 -41.32 -8.36
C ARG A 441 32.52 -42.37 -9.39
N MET A 442 31.53 -43.20 -9.72
CA MET A 442 31.61 -44.06 -10.90
C MET A 442 31.43 -43.21 -12.16
N ALA A 443 32.21 -43.50 -13.20
CA ALA A 443 32.01 -42.89 -14.50
C ALA A 443 30.68 -43.33 -15.11
N PHE A 444 30.08 -42.45 -15.92
CA PHE A 444 28.85 -42.78 -16.65
C PHE A 444 29.09 -43.87 -17.69
N ASN A 445 30.23 -43.81 -18.37
CA ASN A 445 30.71 -44.88 -19.24
C ASN A 445 31.63 -45.79 -18.41
N PRO A 446 31.32 -47.09 -18.26
CA PRO A 446 32.18 -48.03 -17.53
C PRO A 446 33.60 -48.16 -18.08
N ARG A 447 33.84 -47.73 -19.33
CA ARG A 447 35.18 -47.68 -19.95
C ARG A 447 36.03 -46.50 -19.47
N ASN A 448 35.41 -45.49 -18.86
CA ASN A 448 36.11 -44.35 -18.30
C ASN A 448 36.45 -44.62 -16.83
N PRO A 449 37.54 -44.05 -16.32
CA PRO A 449 37.94 -44.26 -14.93
C PRO A 449 36.93 -43.68 -13.95
N ALA A 450 36.68 -44.40 -12.86
CA ALA A 450 36.05 -43.82 -11.68
C ALA A 450 36.94 -42.68 -11.14
N TYR A 451 36.39 -41.77 -10.36
CA TYR A 451 37.16 -40.63 -9.87
C TYR A 451 36.72 -40.17 -8.49
N LEU A 452 37.68 -39.64 -7.74
CA LEU A 452 37.44 -38.95 -6.47
C LEU A 452 37.32 -37.46 -6.77
N VAL A 453 36.34 -36.80 -6.16
CA VAL A 453 36.19 -35.35 -6.26
C VAL A 453 36.08 -34.73 -4.88
N LEU A 454 36.83 -33.65 -4.66
CA LEU A 454 36.58 -32.71 -3.56
C LEU A 454 36.46 -31.30 -4.10
N ALA A 455 35.67 -30.49 -3.42
CA ALA A 455 35.52 -29.08 -3.74
C ALA A 455 35.75 -28.24 -2.50
N LYS A 456 36.44 -27.11 -2.66
CA LYS A 456 36.55 -26.07 -1.64
C LYS A 456 35.18 -25.44 -1.37
N ILE A 457 34.37 -25.38 -2.43
CA ILE A 457 33.10 -24.68 -2.50
C ILE A 457 32.09 -25.57 -3.22
N ASP A 458 30.91 -25.71 -2.63
CA ASP A 458 29.77 -26.39 -3.23
C ASP A 458 28.65 -25.38 -3.61
N LYS A 459 27.57 -25.90 -4.19
CA LYS A 459 26.44 -25.06 -4.59
C LYS A 459 25.73 -24.37 -3.41
N SER A 460 25.96 -24.79 -2.16
CA SER A 460 25.38 -24.13 -0.99
C SER A 460 25.92 -22.70 -0.84
N TYR A 461 27.21 -22.51 -1.08
CA TYR A 461 27.86 -21.20 -1.07
C TYR A 461 27.30 -20.29 -2.17
N GLY A 462 27.16 -20.82 -3.39
CA GLY A 462 26.57 -20.07 -4.51
C GLY A 462 25.15 -19.58 -4.18
N VAL A 463 24.30 -20.46 -3.65
CA VAL A 463 22.94 -20.10 -3.21
C VAL A 463 22.97 -19.07 -2.08
N GLU A 464 23.85 -19.22 -1.10
CA GLU A 464 23.97 -18.28 0.01
C GLU A 464 24.37 -16.88 -0.48
N GLN A 465 25.34 -16.80 -1.39
CA GLN A 465 25.78 -15.53 -1.98
C GLN A 465 24.70 -14.89 -2.84
N LEU A 466 23.99 -15.67 -3.66
CA LEU A 466 22.84 -15.20 -4.43
C LEU A 466 21.76 -14.63 -3.52
N ARG A 467 21.42 -15.35 -2.44
CA ARG A 467 20.41 -14.89 -1.48
C ARG A 467 20.84 -13.64 -0.72
N LYS A 468 22.06 -13.60 -0.19
CA LYS A 468 22.57 -12.46 0.61
C LYS A 468 22.58 -11.15 -0.18
N ASN A 469 22.66 -11.24 -1.51
CA ASN A 469 22.93 -10.10 -2.37
C ASN A 469 21.89 -9.88 -3.48
N GLY A 470 20.78 -10.63 -3.54
CA GLY A 470 19.87 -10.58 -4.69
C GLY A 470 19.34 -9.18 -5.05
N ASP A 471 18.82 -8.47 -4.04
CA ASP A 471 18.40 -7.06 -4.19
C ASP A 471 19.54 -6.11 -4.61
N PHE A 472 20.77 -6.42 -4.20
CA PHE A 472 21.96 -5.68 -4.62
C PHE A 472 22.32 -6.00 -6.07
N PHE A 473 22.17 -7.25 -6.51
CA PHE A 473 22.43 -7.68 -7.89
C PHE A 473 21.44 -7.05 -8.87
N GLY A 474 20.14 -7.04 -8.56
CA GLY A 474 19.15 -6.33 -9.37
C GLY A 474 19.42 -4.82 -9.47
N ARG A 475 19.82 -4.16 -8.36
CA ARG A 475 20.19 -2.73 -8.38
C ARG A 475 21.49 -2.44 -9.12
N MET A 476 22.48 -3.34 -8.99
CA MET A 476 23.73 -3.25 -9.72
C MET A 476 23.50 -3.44 -11.21
N GLN A 477 22.67 -4.39 -11.62
CA GLN A 477 22.21 -4.52 -13.00
C GLN A 477 21.57 -3.22 -13.48
N ASP A 478 20.64 -2.64 -12.72
CA ASP A 478 20.02 -1.35 -13.07
C ASP A 478 21.03 -0.21 -13.25
N VAL A 479 22.05 -0.13 -12.40
CA VAL A 479 23.10 0.90 -12.46
C VAL A 479 24.06 0.68 -13.62
N VAL A 480 24.54 -0.55 -13.79
CA VAL A 480 25.41 -0.95 -14.90
C VAL A 480 24.67 -0.77 -16.23
N GLN A 481 23.36 -0.98 -16.24
CA GLN A 481 22.55 -0.74 -17.42
C GLN A 481 22.37 0.77 -17.67
N LYS A 482 21.78 1.49 -16.72
CA LYS A 482 21.23 2.83 -17.01
C LYS A 482 22.25 3.96 -16.98
N LEU A 483 23.43 3.77 -16.38
CA LEU A 483 24.44 4.83 -16.29
C LEU A 483 25.49 4.75 -17.42
N PRO A 484 25.92 5.91 -17.97
CA PRO A 484 27.07 5.98 -18.86
C PRO A 484 28.33 5.43 -18.17
N GLY A 485 29.24 4.79 -18.93
CA GLY A 485 30.44 4.12 -18.39
C GLY A 485 31.27 4.96 -17.41
N ARG A 486 31.37 6.28 -17.62
CA ARG A 486 32.08 7.21 -16.71
C ARG A 486 31.43 7.34 -15.33
N LEU A 487 30.12 7.14 -15.22
CA LEU A 487 29.35 7.24 -13.97
C LEU A 487 29.05 5.89 -13.33
N GLN A 488 29.26 4.78 -14.04
CA GLN A 488 29.05 3.44 -13.50
C GLN A 488 29.91 3.20 -12.27
N GLY A 489 31.20 3.55 -12.28
CA GLY A 489 32.08 3.38 -11.11
C GLY A 489 31.62 4.15 -9.86
N LEU A 490 31.00 5.31 -10.04
CA LEU A 490 30.37 6.07 -8.95
C LEU A 490 29.07 5.38 -8.50
N GLY A 491 28.22 5.00 -9.45
CA GLY A 491 26.96 4.31 -9.19
C GLY A 491 27.16 2.98 -8.47
N THR A 492 28.15 2.18 -8.86
CA THR A 492 28.46 0.90 -8.21
C THR A 492 28.99 1.10 -6.80
N LYS A 493 29.85 2.11 -6.58
CA LYS A 493 30.26 2.51 -5.21
C LYS A 493 29.05 2.93 -4.38
N LEU A 494 28.16 3.77 -4.92
CA LEU A 494 26.96 4.23 -4.22
C LEU A 494 25.97 3.09 -3.92
N VAL A 495 25.76 2.17 -4.86
CA VAL A 495 24.93 0.97 -4.63
C VAL A 495 25.60 0.01 -3.64
N GLY A 496 26.92 -0.08 -3.64
CA GLY A 496 27.71 -0.81 -2.65
C GLY A 496 27.53 -0.30 -1.22
N LEU A 497 27.22 0.99 -1.05
CA LEU A 497 26.86 1.59 0.25
C LEU A 497 25.42 1.27 0.68
N LEU A 498 24.56 0.81 -0.23
CA LEU A 498 23.19 0.45 0.10
C LEU A 498 23.16 -0.90 0.81
N PRO A 499 22.35 -1.04 1.88
CA PRO A 499 22.22 -2.30 2.58
C PRO A 499 21.71 -3.40 1.65
N ARG A 500 22.44 -4.52 1.66
CA ARG A 500 22.05 -5.75 0.97
C ARG A 500 20.83 -6.34 1.68
N SER A 501 19.83 -6.71 0.90
CA SER A 501 18.64 -7.39 1.40
C SER A 501 18.79 -8.86 1.06
N THR A 502 18.63 -9.71 2.08
CA THR A 502 18.77 -11.15 1.92
C THR A 502 17.43 -11.73 1.51
N ALA A 503 17.37 -12.41 0.37
CA ALA A 503 16.18 -13.16 -0.02
C ALA A 503 15.86 -14.22 1.07
N PRO A 504 14.67 -14.20 1.68
CA PRO A 504 14.28 -15.21 2.66
C PRO A 504 14.35 -16.60 2.02
N ALA A 505 14.86 -17.61 2.74
CA ALA A 505 14.98 -18.96 2.20
C ALA A 505 13.62 -19.51 1.74
N SER A 506 12.57 -19.24 2.52
CA SER A 506 11.18 -19.59 2.18
C SER A 506 10.64 -18.93 0.91
N LYS A 507 11.30 -17.89 0.40
CA LYS A 507 11.03 -17.18 -0.86
C LYS A 507 12.09 -17.46 -1.94
N THR A 508 12.87 -18.53 -1.77
CA THR A 508 13.81 -19.02 -2.79
C THR A 508 13.29 -20.31 -3.40
N LEU A 509 13.35 -20.39 -4.73
CA LEU A 509 13.08 -21.60 -5.51
C LEU A 509 14.42 -22.16 -6.00
N LEU A 510 14.64 -23.46 -5.81
CA LEU A 510 15.79 -24.19 -6.29
C LEU A 510 15.33 -25.23 -7.30
N VAL A 511 15.96 -25.30 -8.47
CA VAL A 511 15.63 -26.28 -9.51
C VAL A 511 16.92 -26.94 -9.98
N GLY A 512 16.94 -28.26 -9.99
CA GLY A 512 18.12 -29.06 -10.32
C GLY A 512 17.75 -30.50 -10.63
N ASP A 513 18.68 -31.27 -11.18
CA ASP A 513 18.47 -32.65 -11.61
C ASP A 513 19.00 -33.69 -10.60
N HIS A 514 19.93 -33.29 -9.74
CA HIS A 514 20.72 -34.21 -8.91
C HIS A 514 20.58 -33.94 -7.39
N PHE A 515 19.40 -34.29 -6.84
CA PHE A 515 19.08 -34.20 -5.40
C PHE A 515 19.23 -35.52 -4.62
N PHE A 516 19.79 -36.59 -5.22
CA PHE A 516 19.87 -37.92 -4.60
C PHE A 516 21.05 -38.77 -5.11
N GLY A 517 21.49 -39.74 -4.30
CA GLY A 517 22.45 -40.77 -4.71
C GLY A 517 23.91 -40.34 -4.63
N SER A 518 24.79 -40.93 -5.47
CA SER A 518 26.22 -40.59 -5.51
C SER A 518 26.52 -39.23 -6.16
N ARG A 519 25.50 -38.61 -6.77
CA ARG A 519 25.54 -37.27 -7.36
C ARG A 519 24.57 -36.37 -6.61
N VAL A 520 25.05 -35.76 -5.52
CA VAL A 520 24.27 -34.87 -4.65
C VAL A 520 24.65 -33.39 -4.86
N GLU A 521 25.05 -33.01 -6.08
CA GLU A 521 25.54 -31.65 -6.32
C GLU A 521 24.46 -30.58 -6.07
N ASP A 522 23.21 -30.84 -6.48
CA ASP A 522 22.10 -29.90 -6.28
C ASP A 522 21.46 -30.00 -4.91
N LEU A 523 21.60 -31.15 -4.24
CA LEU A 523 21.21 -31.27 -2.84
C LEU A 523 21.86 -30.18 -1.98
N ASN A 524 23.11 -29.83 -2.27
CA ASN A 524 23.82 -28.76 -1.56
C ASN A 524 23.19 -27.38 -1.76
N MET A 525 22.41 -27.14 -2.83
CA MET A 525 21.66 -25.89 -2.97
C MET A 525 20.70 -25.67 -1.78
N THR A 526 20.10 -26.75 -1.26
CA THR A 526 19.18 -26.68 -0.12
C THR A 526 19.87 -26.29 1.19
N LYS A 527 21.14 -26.64 1.36
CA LYS A 527 21.96 -26.21 2.50
C LYS A 527 22.18 -24.70 2.50
N GLY A 528 22.30 -24.09 1.32
CA GLY A 528 22.42 -22.62 1.15
C GLY A 528 21.10 -21.86 1.35
N ALA A 529 19.97 -22.58 1.34
CA ALA A 529 18.64 -22.02 1.55
C ALA A 529 17.72 -22.98 2.32
N PRO A 530 17.96 -23.18 3.64
CA PRO A 530 17.15 -24.08 4.45
C PRO A 530 15.70 -23.61 4.48
N GLY A 531 14.77 -24.47 4.04
CA GLY A 531 13.34 -24.16 3.91
C GLY A 531 12.93 -23.58 2.56
N ALA A 532 13.84 -23.49 1.56
CA ALA A 532 13.49 -23.20 0.18
C ALA A 532 12.60 -24.29 -0.44
N LEU A 533 11.82 -23.91 -1.44
CA LEU A 533 11.14 -24.88 -2.29
C LEU A 533 12.15 -25.45 -3.29
N ALA A 534 12.41 -26.76 -3.25
CA ALA A 534 13.33 -27.41 -4.17
C ALA A 534 12.57 -28.35 -5.11
N LEU A 535 12.80 -28.21 -6.42
CA LEU A 535 12.17 -29.03 -7.46
C LEU A 535 13.25 -29.85 -8.17
N ALA A 536 13.20 -31.16 -7.98
CA ALA A 536 14.11 -32.13 -8.58
C ALA A 536 13.57 -32.59 -9.93
N VAL A 537 14.14 -32.07 -11.03
CA VAL A 537 13.71 -32.35 -12.41
C VAL A 537 14.44 -33.55 -13.03
N GLY A 538 15.42 -34.14 -12.34
CA GLY A 538 16.11 -35.36 -12.79
C GLY A 538 15.38 -36.65 -12.42
N GLY A 539 14.30 -36.56 -11.65
CA GLY A 539 13.45 -37.69 -11.27
C GLY A 539 13.83 -38.38 -9.95
N VAL A 540 14.79 -37.83 -9.18
CA VAL A 540 15.20 -38.38 -7.88
C VAL A 540 15.46 -37.29 -6.84
N ALA A 541 15.12 -37.54 -5.57
CA ALA A 541 15.38 -36.62 -4.45
C ALA A 541 15.47 -37.35 -3.10
N ASP A 542 16.30 -36.83 -2.20
CA ASP A 542 16.46 -37.34 -0.84
C ASP A 542 15.22 -37.03 0.06
N PRO A 543 14.56 -38.04 0.66
CA PRO A 543 13.38 -37.82 1.52
C PRO A 543 13.70 -37.09 2.84
N ARG A 544 14.97 -37.05 3.24
CA ARG A 544 15.43 -36.33 4.44
C ARG A 544 15.38 -34.81 4.24
N THR A 545 15.46 -34.35 3.00
CA THR A 545 15.39 -32.93 2.67
C THR A 545 13.96 -32.42 2.78
N GLU A 546 13.79 -31.31 3.49
CA GLU A 546 12.49 -30.66 3.62
C GLU A 546 12.13 -29.92 2.33
N ARG A 547 10.85 -29.93 1.98
CA ARG A 547 10.29 -29.17 0.84
C ARG A 547 10.96 -29.43 -0.51
N VAL A 548 11.57 -30.61 -0.70
CA VAL A 548 12.00 -31.10 -2.01
C VAL A 548 10.89 -31.92 -2.68
N PHE A 549 10.65 -31.70 -3.96
CA PHE A 549 9.62 -32.41 -4.73
C PHE A 549 10.25 -32.95 -6.01
N VAL A 550 10.02 -34.24 -6.30
CA VAL A 550 10.43 -34.82 -7.58
C VAL A 550 9.38 -34.47 -8.63
N TRP A 551 9.81 -33.79 -9.68
CA TRP A 551 8.90 -33.32 -10.73
C TRP A 551 8.46 -34.47 -11.64
N PRO A 552 7.22 -34.49 -12.15
CA PRO A 552 6.72 -35.59 -12.99
C PRO A 552 7.34 -35.62 -14.39
N SER A 553 7.57 -34.46 -15.01
CA SER A 553 8.37 -34.33 -16.24
C SER A 553 9.86 -34.18 -15.89
N LYS A 554 10.75 -34.44 -16.86
CA LYS A 554 12.21 -34.44 -16.65
C LYS A 554 12.95 -33.32 -17.38
N GLY A 555 14.02 -32.84 -16.76
CA GLY A 555 14.99 -31.88 -17.29
C GLY A 555 14.37 -30.65 -17.92
N HIS A 556 14.79 -30.31 -19.14
CA HIS A 556 14.35 -29.12 -19.86
C HIS A 556 12.82 -28.95 -19.90
N ALA A 557 12.06 -30.01 -20.16
CA ALA A 557 10.59 -29.93 -20.25
C ALA A 557 9.96 -29.49 -18.92
N ALA A 558 10.41 -30.04 -17.79
CA ALA A 558 9.98 -29.64 -16.46
C ALA A 558 10.32 -28.18 -16.17
N THR A 559 11.54 -27.78 -16.51
CA THR A 559 12.02 -26.41 -16.29
C THR A 559 11.22 -25.39 -17.09
N GLN A 560 10.80 -25.72 -18.33
CA GLN A 560 9.91 -24.86 -19.11
C GLN A 560 8.53 -24.66 -18.46
N GLU A 561 7.95 -25.72 -17.87
CA GLU A 561 6.68 -25.60 -17.14
C GLU A 561 6.83 -24.67 -15.92
N ILE A 562 7.91 -24.85 -15.16
CA ILE A 562 8.23 -24.04 -13.98
C ILE A 562 8.46 -22.58 -14.36
N LEU A 563 9.32 -22.31 -15.36
CA LEU A 563 9.56 -20.96 -15.87
C LEU A 563 8.29 -20.32 -16.43
N GLY A 564 7.45 -21.11 -17.11
CA GLY A 564 6.14 -20.65 -17.60
C GLY A 564 5.21 -20.19 -16.47
N ALA A 565 5.23 -20.87 -15.32
CA ALA A 565 4.49 -20.42 -14.14
C ALA A 565 5.06 -19.14 -13.53
N LEU A 566 6.39 -19.03 -13.43
CA LEU A 566 7.07 -17.82 -12.93
C LEU A 566 6.86 -16.61 -13.87
N ALA A 567 6.77 -16.84 -15.17
CA ALA A 567 6.56 -15.82 -16.19
C ALA A 567 5.14 -15.25 -16.24
N LYS A 568 4.15 -15.91 -15.61
CA LYS A 568 2.77 -15.40 -15.53
C LYS A 568 2.81 -14.07 -14.78
N LYS A 569 2.61 -12.95 -15.48
CA LYS A 569 2.52 -11.62 -14.85
C LYS A 569 1.44 -11.64 -13.77
N ASP A 570 1.77 -11.16 -12.57
CA ASP A 570 0.77 -11.03 -11.51
C ASP A 570 -0.34 -10.14 -12.06
N ALA A 571 -1.56 -10.66 -12.12
CA ALA A 571 -2.72 -9.83 -12.42
C ALA A 571 -2.89 -8.70 -11.37
N GLY A 572 -2.14 -8.74 -10.27
CA GLY A 572 -2.09 -7.74 -9.20
C GLY A 572 -0.71 -7.10 -8.94
N GLY A 573 0.21 -7.09 -9.90
CA GLY A 573 1.46 -6.33 -9.78
C GLY A 573 1.23 -4.81 -9.78
N VAL A 574 2.11 -4.04 -9.13
CA VAL A 574 2.02 -2.56 -9.13
C VAL A 574 2.53 -2.01 -10.46
N ASP A 575 1.68 -1.35 -11.23
CA ASP A 575 2.11 -0.58 -12.39
C ASP A 575 2.61 0.80 -11.93
N LYS A 576 3.87 0.83 -11.48
CA LYS A 576 4.52 2.04 -10.95
C LYS A 576 4.50 3.19 -11.94
N LYS A 577 4.62 2.91 -13.25
CA LYS A 577 4.64 3.93 -14.30
C LYS A 577 3.26 4.57 -14.45
N SER A 578 2.20 3.76 -14.51
CA SER A 578 0.83 4.27 -14.56
C SER A 578 0.46 5.01 -13.27
N LEU A 579 0.85 4.50 -12.10
CA LEU A 579 0.62 5.22 -10.83
C LEU A 579 1.31 6.57 -10.82
N PHE A 580 2.59 6.66 -11.23
CA PHE A 580 3.28 7.93 -11.35
C PHE A 580 2.56 8.89 -12.30
N GLY A 581 2.10 8.40 -13.46
CA GLY A 581 1.30 9.17 -14.40
C GLY A 581 0.01 9.70 -13.79
N ILE A 582 -0.72 8.87 -13.05
CA ILE A 582 -1.95 9.27 -12.36
C ILE A 582 -1.63 10.31 -11.29
N PHE A 583 -0.67 10.08 -10.41
CA PHE A 583 -0.31 11.03 -9.36
C PHE A 583 0.07 12.39 -9.95
N THR A 584 1.00 12.43 -10.89
CA THR A 584 1.48 13.69 -11.48
C THR A 584 0.39 14.44 -12.27
N SER A 585 -0.39 13.73 -13.08
CA SER A 585 -1.49 14.35 -13.84
C SER A 585 -2.60 14.87 -12.92
N ARG A 586 -2.94 14.10 -11.88
CA ARG A 586 -3.88 14.50 -10.83
C ARG A 586 -3.38 15.72 -10.06
N THR A 587 -2.10 15.76 -9.67
CA THR A 587 -1.52 16.90 -8.95
C THR A 587 -1.70 18.20 -9.72
N ALA A 588 -1.36 18.19 -11.02
CA ALA A 588 -1.54 19.34 -11.89
C ALA A 588 -3.02 19.71 -12.09
N SER A 589 -3.90 18.71 -12.23
CA SER A 589 -5.35 18.94 -12.39
C SER A 589 -5.98 19.52 -11.13
N ILE A 590 -5.58 19.08 -9.92
CA ILE A 590 -6.05 19.63 -8.65
C ILE A 590 -5.62 21.09 -8.50
N ALA A 591 -4.38 21.42 -8.91
CA ALA A 591 -3.91 22.80 -8.87
C ALA A 591 -4.73 23.73 -9.77
N ALA A 592 -5.02 23.28 -11.00
CA ALA A 592 -5.89 23.96 -11.93
C ALA A 592 -7.34 24.10 -11.39
N PHE A 593 -7.88 23.02 -10.82
CA PHE A 593 -9.20 23.02 -10.20
C PHE A 593 -9.30 24.02 -9.04
N PHE A 594 -8.28 24.07 -8.17
CA PHE A 594 -8.24 24.99 -7.03
C PHE A 594 -8.42 26.44 -7.49
N LEU A 595 -7.67 26.88 -8.51
CA LEU A 595 -7.79 28.23 -9.10
C LEU A 595 -9.20 28.53 -9.60
N THR A 596 -9.81 27.59 -10.34
CA THR A 596 -11.17 27.78 -10.86
C THR A 596 -12.23 27.78 -9.77
N SER A 597 -12.06 26.96 -8.73
CA SER A 597 -12.97 26.88 -7.60
C SER A 597 -12.96 28.15 -6.75
N THR A 598 -11.78 28.77 -6.54
CA THR A 598 -11.67 30.06 -5.87
C THR A 598 -12.26 31.19 -6.70
N ALA A 599 -12.11 31.14 -8.03
CA ALA A 599 -12.67 32.16 -8.93
C ALA A 599 -14.20 32.06 -9.06
N TYR A 600 -14.76 30.84 -9.08
CA TYR A 600 -16.16 30.60 -9.44
C TYR A 600 -17.16 31.36 -8.57
N ALA A 601 -17.01 31.31 -7.24
CA ALA A 601 -17.94 31.97 -6.32
C ALA A 601 -18.01 33.49 -6.58
N PHE A 602 -16.87 34.11 -6.85
CA PHE A 602 -16.78 35.55 -7.07
C PHE A 602 -17.19 36.00 -8.49
N ILE A 603 -17.32 35.07 -9.43
CA ILE A 603 -17.93 35.32 -10.73
C ILE A 603 -19.44 35.10 -10.65
N ALA A 604 -19.87 34.00 -10.03
CA ALA A 604 -21.27 33.59 -10.02
C ALA A 604 -22.14 34.44 -9.10
N ILE A 605 -21.68 34.77 -7.88
CA ILE A 605 -22.49 35.55 -6.92
C ILE A 605 -22.87 36.93 -7.50
N PRO A 606 -21.94 37.73 -8.08
CA PRO A 606 -22.32 39.00 -8.70
C PRO A 606 -23.21 38.84 -9.94
N ALA A 607 -23.03 37.76 -10.71
CA ALA A 607 -23.76 37.55 -11.95
C ALA A 607 -25.23 37.13 -11.74
N VAL A 608 -25.52 36.34 -10.70
CA VAL A 608 -26.86 35.75 -10.52
C VAL A 608 -27.50 36.02 -9.16
N GLY A 609 -26.76 36.66 -8.24
CA GLY A 609 -27.17 36.84 -6.86
C GLY A 609 -26.98 35.59 -6.01
N LEU A 610 -27.04 35.78 -4.69
CA LEU A 610 -26.72 34.74 -3.71
C LEU A 610 -27.71 33.56 -3.72
N ALA A 611 -28.99 33.85 -3.95
CA ALA A 611 -30.07 32.88 -4.09
C ALA A 611 -29.80 31.90 -5.22
N SER A 612 -29.61 32.46 -6.43
CA SER A 612 -29.36 31.71 -7.64
C SER A 612 -28.01 31.01 -7.59
N TYR A 613 -27.00 31.59 -6.94
CA TYR A 613 -25.74 30.90 -6.66
C TYR A 613 -25.96 29.62 -5.84
N GLY A 614 -26.81 29.67 -4.81
CA GLY A 614 -27.22 28.49 -4.04
C GLY A 614 -27.89 27.44 -4.93
N ALA A 615 -28.74 27.87 -5.87
CA ALA A 615 -29.34 26.99 -6.86
C ALA A 615 -28.31 26.37 -7.83
N LEU A 616 -27.35 27.15 -8.34
CA LEU A 616 -26.25 26.67 -9.20
C LEU A 616 -25.42 25.59 -8.52
N MET A 617 -25.07 25.82 -7.25
CA MET A 617 -24.30 24.88 -6.45
C MET A 617 -25.11 23.65 -6.07
N ALA A 618 -26.43 23.78 -5.89
CA ALA A 618 -27.30 22.64 -5.66
C ALA A 618 -27.48 21.76 -6.92
N LEU A 619 -27.66 22.35 -8.10
CA LEU A 619 -27.90 21.60 -9.34
C LEU A 619 -26.63 20.93 -9.88
N GLY A 620 -25.44 21.50 -9.66
CA GLY A 620 -24.17 20.95 -10.14
C GLY A 620 -23.92 19.48 -9.72
N PRO A 621 -23.95 19.15 -8.42
CA PRO A 621 -23.82 17.76 -7.95
C PRO A 621 -24.96 16.84 -8.40
N LEU A 622 -26.17 17.35 -8.72
CA LEU A 622 -27.23 16.50 -9.29
C LEU A 622 -26.86 15.99 -10.68
N ALA A 623 -26.23 16.83 -11.50
CA ALA A 623 -25.71 16.39 -12.79
C ALA A 623 -24.61 15.34 -12.65
N ALA A 624 -23.74 15.48 -11.65
CA ALA A 624 -22.72 14.49 -11.33
C ALA A 624 -23.31 13.09 -11.06
N ILE A 625 -24.52 13.03 -10.47
CA ILE A 625 -25.26 11.79 -10.23
C ILE A 625 -25.82 11.23 -11.54
N ALA A 626 -26.50 12.09 -12.31
CA ALA A 626 -27.12 11.70 -13.58
C ALA A 626 -26.08 11.16 -14.60
N LEU A 627 -24.88 11.73 -14.57
CA LEU A 627 -23.82 11.41 -15.53
C LEU A 627 -22.81 10.36 -15.02
N GLY A 628 -22.82 10.02 -13.72
CA GLY A 628 -21.95 8.98 -13.15
C GLY A 628 -22.01 7.63 -13.88
N PRO A 629 -23.20 7.13 -14.29
CA PRO A 629 -23.30 5.92 -15.12
C PRO A 629 -22.55 6.04 -16.46
N VAL A 630 -22.53 7.22 -17.09
CA VAL A 630 -21.81 7.46 -18.34
C VAL A 630 -20.30 7.34 -18.13
N SER A 631 -19.77 7.96 -17.07
CA SER A 631 -18.34 7.83 -16.70
C SER A 631 -17.94 6.39 -16.40
N GLY A 632 -18.78 5.63 -15.69
CA GLY A 632 -18.55 4.20 -15.45
C GLY A 632 -18.56 3.36 -16.73
N LEU A 633 -19.42 3.71 -17.69
CA LEU A 633 -19.45 3.06 -19.01
C LEU A 633 -18.18 3.37 -19.83
N LEU A 634 -17.74 4.62 -19.83
CA LEU A 634 -16.50 5.03 -20.48
C LEU A 634 -15.30 4.26 -19.90
N ALA A 635 -15.20 4.16 -18.58
CA ALA A 635 -14.12 3.41 -17.91
C ALA A 635 -14.08 1.92 -18.26
N LYS A 636 -15.26 1.31 -18.47
CA LYS A 636 -15.38 -0.12 -18.82
C LYS A 636 -15.01 -0.40 -20.28
N LYS A 637 -15.23 0.54 -21.21
CA LYS A 637 -14.99 0.34 -22.65
C LYS A 637 -13.62 0.80 -23.11
N LEU A 638 -13.21 1.97 -22.64
CA LEU A 638 -11.95 2.57 -23.02
C LEU A 638 -10.82 1.97 -22.17
N SER A 639 -9.62 2.01 -22.71
CA SER A 639 -8.44 1.78 -21.89
C SER A 639 -8.31 2.87 -20.84
N ALA A 640 -7.56 2.60 -19.76
CA ALA A 640 -7.30 3.59 -18.73
C ALA A 640 -6.80 4.92 -19.29
N ARG A 641 -5.81 4.85 -20.20
CA ARG A 641 -5.31 6.01 -20.93
C ARG A 641 -6.41 6.77 -21.66
N ASN A 642 -7.20 6.08 -22.48
CA ASN A 642 -8.20 6.73 -23.34
C ASN A 642 -9.37 7.28 -22.52
N ALA A 643 -9.80 6.60 -21.46
CA ALA A 643 -10.86 7.07 -20.57
C ALA A 643 -10.43 8.34 -19.84
N MET A 644 -9.23 8.33 -19.25
CA MET A 644 -8.69 9.50 -18.54
C MET A 644 -8.42 10.65 -19.51
N ALA A 645 -7.83 10.39 -20.68
CA ALA A 645 -7.60 11.40 -21.71
C ALA A 645 -8.90 12.05 -22.19
N LEU A 646 -9.94 11.24 -22.46
CA LEU A 646 -11.25 11.75 -22.85
C LEU A 646 -11.89 12.59 -21.74
N ASN A 647 -11.77 12.16 -20.48
CA ASN A 647 -12.22 12.97 -19.35
C ASN A 647 -11.48 14.31 -19.25
N THR A 648 -10.17 14.31 -19.48
CA THR A 648 -9.37 15.54 -19.53
C THR A 648 -9.79 16.44 -20.69
N VAL A 649 -10.10 15.87 -21.88
CA VAL A 649 -10.63 16.64 -23.02
C VAL A 649 -11.99 17.27 -22.68
N PHE A 650 -12.92 16.50 -22.09
CA PHE A 650 -14.18 17.08 -21.62
C PHE A 650 -13.96 18.17 -20.59
N ASN A 651 -13.01 18.00 -19.67
CA ASN A 651 -12.66 19.04 -18.71
C ASN A 651 -12.14 20.31 -19.39
N ILE A 652 -11.25 20.18 -20.39
CA ILE A 652 -10.75 21.32 -21.16
C ILE A 652 -11.89 22.07 -21.83
N VAL A 653 -12.80 21.35 -22.51
CA VAL A 653 -13.96 21.96 -23.17
C VAL A 653 -14.85 22.71 -22.18
N LEU A 654 -15.12 22.13 -21.02
CA LEU A 654 -15.93 22.74 -19.98
C LEU A 654 -15.25 23.95 -19.33
N LEU A 655 -13.94 23.91 -19.14
CA LEU A 655 -13.14 25.03 -18.66
C LEU A 655 -13.09 26.19 -19.65
N LEU A 656 -13.12 25.90 -20.96
CA LEU A 656 -13.19 26.92 -22.02
C LEU A 656 -14.60 27.49 -22.21
N ALA A 657 -15.64 26.74 -21.86
CA ALA A 657 -17.03 27.15 -22.08
C ALA A 657 -17.35 28.47 -21.37
N LEU A 658 -16.96 28.64 -20.10
CA LEU A 658 -17.28 29.86 -19.36
C LEU A 658 -16.56 31.11 -19.89
N PRO A 659 -15.23 31.08 -20.18
CA PRO A 659 -14.55 32.16 -20.90
C PRO A 659 -15.18 32.51 -22.25
N LEU A 660 -15.57 31.50 -23.05
CA LEU A 660 -16.22 31.73 -24.34
C LEU A 660 -17.59 32.42 -24.15
N MET A 661 -18.42 31.92 -23.24
CA MET A 661 -19.73 32.52 -22.94
C MET A 661 -19.56 33.94 -22.38
N SER A 662 -18.54 34.20 -21.57
CA SER A 662 -18.16 35.53 -21.10
C SER A 662 -17.75 36.47 -22.24
N ALA A 663 -16.95 35.99 -23.19
CA ALA A 663 -16.55 36.76 -24.37
C ALA A 663 -17.75 37.16 -25.26
N PHE A 664 -18.80 36.33 -25.30
CA PHE A 664 -20.07 36.66 -25.97
C PHE A 664 -21.03 37.51 -25.11
N GLY A 665 -20.65 37.90 -23.88
CA GLY A 665 -21.52 38.65 -22.98
C GLY A 665 -22.67 37.83 -22.38
N ILE A 666 -22.60 36.50 -22.44
CA ILE A 666 -23.65 35.57 -21.99
C ILE A 666 -23.25 34.95 -20.65
N VAL A 667 -23.02 35.75 -19.62
CA VAL A 667 -22.82 35.25 -18.24
C VAL A 667 -24.10 35.43 -17.45
N ASN A 668 -24.94 34.41 -17.44
CA ASN A 668 -26.22 34.38 -16.74
C ASN A 668 -26.38 33.06 -15.98
N PHE A 669 -27.54 32.87 -15.36
CA PHE A 669 -27.84 31.65 -14.60
C PHE A 669 -27.64 30.37 -15.42
N TRP A 670 -28.11 30.33 -16.66
CA TRP A 670 -28.05 29.11 -17.48
C TRP A 670 -26.63 28.77 -17.91
N THR A 671 -25.82 29.77 -18.27
CA THR A 671 -24.43 29.53 -18.68
C THR A 671 -23.55 29.11 -17.49
N LEU A 672 -23.77 29.72 -16.32
CA LEU A 672 -23.13 29.29 -15.08
C LEU A 672 -23.63 27.92 -14.61
N LEU A 673 -24.89 27.57 -14.87
CA LEU A 673 -25.43 26.24 -14.59
C LEU A 673 -24.72 25.19 -15.42
N VAL A 674 -24.53 25.43 -16.73
CA VAL A 674 -23.75 24.55 -17.60
C VAL A 674 -22.32 24.38 -17.07
N ALA A 675 -21.67 25.46 -16.62
CA ALA A 675 -20.35 25.39 -16.00
C ALA A 675 -20.35 24.56 -14.70
N SER A 676 -21.35 24.73 -13.83
CA SER A 676 -21.52 23.98 -12.58
C SER A 676 -21.77 22.48 -12.83
N ILE A 677 -22.65 22.16 -13.78
CA ILE A 677 -22.95 20.81 -14.27
C ILE A 677 -21.68 20.18 -14.82
N GLY A 678 -20.95 20.90 -15.66
CA GLY A 678 -19.68 20.48 -16.23
C GLY A 678 -18.66 20.15 -15.14
N ASN A 679 -18.49 21.04 -14.18
CA ASN A 679 -17.55 20.85 -13.08
C ASN A 679 -17.92 19.65 -12.21
N GLY A 680 -19.22 19.50 -11.89
CA GLY A 680 -19.74 18.34 -11.16
C GLY A 680 -19.52 17.04 -11.93
N PHE A 681 -19.75 17.04 -13.24
CA PHE A 681 -19.48 15.89 -14.12
C PHE A 681 -18.00 15.53 -14.13
N VAL A 682 -17.11 16.50 -14.33
CA VAL A 682 -15.66 16.27 -14.37
C VAL A 682 -15.20 15.66 -13.05
N LEU A 683 -15.57 16.24 -11.91
CA LEU A 683 -15.17 15.74 -10.60
C LEU A 683 -15.65 14.31 -10.38
N SER A 684 -16.91 14.01 -10.73
CA SER A 684 -17.48 12.67 -10.63
C SER A 684 -16.82 11.68 -11.58
N SER A 685 -16.54 12.10 -12.81
CA SER A 685 -15.89 11.27 -13.82
C SER A 685 -14.46 10.95 -13.42
N VAL A 686 -13.70 11.94 -12.96
CA VAL A 686 -12.32 11.77 -12.46
C VAL A 686 -12.31 10.81 -11.28
N MET A 687 -13.12 11.05 -10.23
CA MET A 687 -13.14 10.16 -9.06
C MET A 687 -13.57 8.72 -9.41
N THR A 688 -14.53 8.56 -10.31
CA THR A 688 -15.00 7.24 -10.74
C THR A 688 -13.94 6.51 -11.56
N THR A 689 -13.35 7.18 -12.55
CA THR A 689 -12.36 6.58 -13.43
C THR A 689 -11.04 6.32 -12.72
N GLU A 690 -10.50 7.30 -11.98
CA GLU A 690 -9.30 7.13 -11.16
C GLU A 690 -9.48 6.02 -10.13
N GLY A 691 -10.61 5.97 -9.41
CA GLY A 691 -10.85 4.92 -8.41
C GLY A 691 -10.80 3.50 -8.99
N ILE A 692 -11.36 3.31 -10.20
CA ILE A 692 -11.32 2.02 -10.91
C ILE A 692 -9.88 1.67 -11.32
N TYR A 693 -9.13 2.63 -11.86
CA TYR A 693 -7.79 2.37 -12.38
C TYR A 693 -6.71 2.31 -11.30
N ILE A 694 -6.81 3.11 -10.23
CA ILE A 694 -5.96 3.01 -9.05
C ILE A 694 -6.09 1.62 -8.44
N LYS A 695 -7.31 1.09 -8.28
CA LYS A 695 -7.53 -0.29 -7.83
C LYS A 695 -6.74 -1.31 -8.63
N ARG A 696 -6.66 -1.12 -9.95
CA ARG A 696 -5.93 -2.01 -10.85
C ARG A 696 -4.43 -1.82 -10.76
N PHE A 697 -3.94 -0.59 -10.91
CA PHE A 697 -2.50 -0.30 -10.97
C PHE A 697 -1.81 -0.46 -9.61
N SER A 698 -2.56 -0.41 -8.52
CA SER A 698 -2.00 -0.57 -7.17
C SER A 698 -1.85 -2.03 -6.75
N GLY A 699 -2.58 -2.96 -7.38
CA GLY A 699 -2.55 -4.36 -7.01
C GLY A 699 -2.80 -4.58 -5.51
N LYS A 700 -1.91 -5.34 -4.86
CA LYS A 700 -1.97 -5.57 -3.40
C LYS A 700 -1.74 -4.32 -2.53
N TYR A 701 -1.26 -3.22 -3.11
CA TYR A 701 -0.94 -1.97 -2.41
C TYR A 701 -2.04 -0.90 -2.51
N LEU A 702 -3.26 -1.29 -2.89
CA LEU A 702 -4.39 -0.36 -3.03
C LEU A 702 -4.61 0.55 -1.82
N GLY A 703 -4.50 0.01 -0.60
CA GLY A 703 -4.66 0.80 0.62
C GLY A 703 -3.61 1.93 0.72
N THR A 704 -2.34 1.60 0.48
CA THR A 704 -1.22 2.56 0.48
C THR A 704 -1.39 3.62 -0.59
N VAL A 705 -1.74 3.21 -1.82
CA VAL A 705 -1.91 4.15 -2.93
C VAL A 705 -3.10 5.09 -2.67
N ASN A 706 -4.25 4.57 -2.24
CA ASN A 706 -5.40 5.41 -1.89
C ASN A 706 -5.06 6.43 -0.79
N ALA A 707 -4.29 6.02 0.23
CA ALA A 707 -3.83 6.92 1.28
C ALA A 707 -2.92 8.03 0.71
N LEU A 708 -1.96 7.68 -0.15
CA LEU A 708 -1.10 8.64 -0.82
C LEU A 708 -1.88 9.59 -1.74
N THR A 709 -2.86 9.08 -2.47
CA THR A 709 -3.73 9.85 -3.37
C THR A 709 -4.60 10.86 -2.60
N MET A 710 -5.05 10.50 -1.40
CA MET A 710 -5.72 11.43 -0.49
C MET A 710 -4.75 12.48 0.07
N ILE A 711 -3.58 12.06 0.56
CA ILE A 711 -2.55 12.96 1.09
C ILE A 711 -2.12 13.97 0.03
N ASP A 712 -1.90 13.52 -1.21
CA ASP A 712 -1.56 14.37 -2.36
C ASP A 712 -2.61 15.46 -2.58
N TYR A 713 -3.89 15.07 -2.65
CA TYR A 713 -4.99 16.02 -2.82
C TYR A 713 -5.05 17.07 -1.71
N LEU A 714 -4.92 16.65 -0.45
CA LEU A 714 -4.95 17.56 0.69
C LEU A 714 -3.71 18.46 0.75
N SER A 715 -2.54 17.91 0.42
CA SER A 715 -1.27 18.64 0.44
C SER A 715 -1.24 19.75 -0.60
N ILE A 716 -1.68 19.47 -1.83
CA ILE A 716 -1.70 20.47 -2.91
C ILE A 716 -2.63 21.62 -2.57
N GLN A 717 -3.84 21.35 -2.10
CA GLN A 717 -4.79 22.42 -1.76
C GLN A 717 -4.33 23.24 -0.56
N SER A 718 -3.71 22.59 0.42
CA SER A 718 -3.08 23.29 1.55
C SER A 718 -1.93 24.19 1.08
N LEU A 719 -1.03 23.67 0.24
CA LEU A 719 0.11 24.41 -0.30
C LEU A 719 -0.34 25.61 -1.14
N LEU A 720 -1.29 25.40 -2.06
CA LEU A 720 -1.81 26.46 -2.93
C LEU A 720 -2.59 27.51 -2.15
N GLY A 721 -3.42 27.10 -1.21
CA GLY A 721 -4.24 28.00 -0.41
C GLY A 721 -3.42 28.81 0.60
N LEU A 722 -2.55 28.14 1.36
CA LEU A 722 -1.85 28.72 2.52
C LEU A 722 -0.51 29.36 2.17
N ILE A 723 0.33 28.64 1.40
CA ILE A 723 1.73 29.04 1.17
C ILE A 723 1.85 29.87 -0.11
N LEU A 724 1.40 29.32 -1.23
CA LEU A 724 1.51 29.98 -2.54
C LEU A 724 0.45 31.06 -2.74
N ARG A 725 -0.55 31.13 -1.86
CA ARG A 725 -1.65 32.10 -1.88
C ARG A 725 -2.25 32.24 -3.28
N ALA A 726 -2.59 31.12 -3.91
CA ALA A 726 -3.13 31.06 -5.28
C ALA A 726 -4.43 31.91 -5.44
N GLY A 727 -5.14 32.18 -4.35
CA GLY A 727 -6.22 33.15 -4.32
C GLY A 727 -5.80 34.58 -4.68
N ARG A 728 -4.59 35.03 -4.28
CA ARG A 728 -4.04 36.33 -4.69
C ARG A 728 -3.80 36.41 -6.20
N LEU A 729 -3.33 35.30 -6.80
CA LEU A 729 -3.21 35.21 -8.25
C LEU A 729 -4.59 35.31 -8.90
N THR A 730 -5.62 34.70 -8.31
CA THR A 730 -7.00 34.82 -8.80
C THR A 730 -7.50 36.26 -8.74
N ASP A 731 -7.30 36.96 -7.61
CA ASP A 731 -7.67 38.38 -7.47
C ASP A 731 -6.93 39.25 -8.50
N TYR A 732 -5.62 39.04 -8.68
CA TYR A 732 -4.82 39.74 -9.67
C TYR A 732 -5.33 39.50 -11.10
N LEU A 733 -5.56 38.24 -11.47
CA LEU A 733 -6.05 37.86 -12.79
C LEU A 733 -7.44 38.42 -13.08
N GLN A 734 -8.33 38.43 -12.08
CA GLN A 734 -9.66 39.03 -12.20
C GLN A 734 -9.59 40.55 -12.32
N ALA A 735 -8.66 41.22 -11.63
CA ALA A 735 -8.47 42.65 -11.74
C ALA A 735 -7.84 43.07 -13.07
N THR A 736 -6.84 42.33 -13.58
CA THR A 736 -6.12 42.68 -14.80
C THR A 736 -6.87 42.30 -16.06
N VAL A 737 -7.56 41.15 -16.07
CA VAL A 737 -8.24 40.64 -17.27
C VAL A 737 -9.64 40.10 -16.95
N PRO A 738 -10.56 40.97 -16.46
CA PRO A 738 -11.86 40.55 -15.93
C PRO A 738 -12.72 39.80 -16.96
N HIS A 739 -12.64 40.19 -18.24
CA HIS A 739 -13.46 39.64 -19.31
C HIS A 739 -13.01 38.26 -19.81
N LEU A 740 -11.74 37.89 -19.62
CA LEU A 740 -11.20 36.61 -20.12
C LEU A 740 -11.35 35.45 -19.13
N LEU A 741 -11.81 35.71 -17.91
CA LEU A 741 -11.90 34.67 -16.86
C LEU A 741 -10.60 33.86 -16.77
N ALA A 742 -9.46 34.57 -16.73
CA ALA A 742 -8.13 33.98 -16.89
C ALA A 742 -7.83 32.73 -16.04
N PRO A 743 -8.33 32.55 -14.79
CA PRO A 743 -8.17 31.29 -14.05
C PRO A 743 -8.68 30.05 -14.80
N TYR A 744 -9.78 30.18 -15.55
CA TYR A 744 -10.36 29.10 -16.37
C TYR A 744 -9.52 28.80 -17.60
N LEU A 745 -9.00 29.83 -18.29
CA LEU A 745 -8.11 29.67 -19.44
C LEU A 745 -6.79 29.00 -19.02
N ILE A 746 -6.20 29.42 -17.89
CA ILE A 746 -5.00 28.80 -17.33
C ILE A 746 -5.28 27.34 -16.98
N ALA A 747 -6.40 27.05 -16.32
CA ALA A 747 -6.77 25.68 -15.98
C ALA A 747 -6.98 24.80 -17.23
N ALA A 748 -7.62 25.32 -18.27
CA ALA A 748 -7.76 24.64 -19.56
C ALA A 748 -6.39 24.37 -20.20
N GLY A 749 -5.51 25.38 -20.22
CA GLY A 749 -4.14 25.27 -20.73
C GLY A 749 -3.31 24.23 -19.98
N VAL A 750 -3.36 24.19 -18.65
CA VAL A 750 -2.68 23.16 -17.83
C VAL A 750 -3.22 21.78 -18.16
N ASN A 751 -4.53 21.61 -18.30
CA ASN A 751 -5.09 20.31 -18.64
C ASN A 751 -4.70 19.85 -20.06
N LEU A 752 -4.66 20.77 -21.03
CA LEU A 752 -4.30 20.49 -22.42
C LEU A 752 -2.80 20.22 -22.60
N LEU A 753 -1.95 21.08 -22.04
CA LEU A 753 -0.51 21.10 -22.31
C LEU A 753 0.31 20.26 -21.32
N VAL A 754 -0.23 19.95 -20.14
CA VAL A 754 0.48 19.20 -19.09
C VAL A 754 -0.24 17.89 -18.77
N VAL A 755 -1.49 17.95 -18.31
CA VAL A 755 -2.22 16.76 -17.81
C VAL A 755 -2.42 15.73 -18.93
N LEU A 756 -2.92 16.15 -20.09
CA LEU A 756 -3.20 15.24 -21.20
C LEU A 756 -1.93 14.54 -21.74
N PRO A 757 -0.80 15.23 -21.99
CA PRO A 757 0.47 14.58 -22.33
C PRO A 757 1.00 13.63 -21.26
N LEU A 758 0.87 13.97 -19.97
CA LEU A 758 1.26 13.08 -18.86
C LEU A 758 0.45 11.79 -18.87
N ILE A 759 -0.88 11.89 -19.02
CA ILE A 759 -1.76 10.72 -19.14
C ILE A 759 -1.32 9.86 -20.33
N TRP A 760 -1.11 10.48 -21.50
CA TRP A 760 -0.76 9.76 -22.72
C TRP A 760 0.57 9.02 -22.61
N LYS A 761 1.58 9.64 -22.00
CA LYS A 761 2.95 9.11 -21.89
C LYS A 761 3.09 8.05 -20.79
N PHE A 762 2.42 8.23 -19.65
CA PHE A 762 2.68 7.43 -18.45
C PHE A 762 1.59 6.41 -18.13
N VAL A 763 0.31 6.68 -18.44
CA VAL A 763 -0.77 5.75 -18.13
C VAL A 763 -0.81 4.63 -19.17
N ALA A 764 -0.87 3.38 -18.72
CA ALA A 764 -0.91 2.22 -19.59
C ALA A 764 -2.21 2.16 -20.41
N ASN A 765 -2.09 1.75 -21.68
CA ASN A 765 -3.22 1.54 -22.58
C ASN A 765 -3.90 0.18 -22.32
N THR A 766 -4.39 -0.05 -21.10
CA THR A 766 -5.00 -1.33 -20.70
C THR A 766 -6.51 -1.18 -20.50
N LYS A 767 -7.33 -2.09 -21.05
CA LYS A 767 -8.79 -2.08 -20.89
C LYS A 767 -9.17 -2.68 -19.55
N ALA A 768 -10.21 -2.17 -18.90
CA ALA A 768 -10.63 -2.65 -17.57
C ALA A 768 -10.84 -4.18 -17.52
N ALA A 769 -11.24 -4.80 -18.63
CA ALA A 769 -11.45 -6.24 -18.75
C ALA A 769 -10.16 -7.09 -18.65
N ASP A 770 -8.99 -6.55 -19.03
CA ASP A 770 -7.78 -7.39 -19.15
C ASP A 770 -7.21 -7.80 -17.79
N GLY A 771 -7.62 -7.15 -16.69
CA GLY A 771 -7.19 -7.43 -15.31
C GLY A 771 -8.21 -8.20 -14.46
N ALA A 772 -9.37 -8.59 -15.01
CA ALA A 772 -10.33 -9.39 -14.26
C ALA A 772 -9.77 -10.80 -13.98
N PRO A 773 -9.95 -11.37 -12.76
CA PRO A 773 -9.56 -12.75 -12.47
C PRO A 773 -10.10 -13.68 -13.57
N GLN A 774 -9.33 -14.67 -14.02
CA GLN A 774 -9.70 -15.54 -15.15
C GLN A 774 -11.12 -16.15 -15.04
N GLY A 775 -11.63 -16.38 -13.82
CA GLY A 775 -13.01 -16.84 -13.58
C GLY A 775 -14.13 -15.85 -13.94
N GLN A 776 -13.83 -14.56 -14.17
CA GLN A 776 -14.80 -13.55 -14.63
C GLN A 776 -14.69 -13.26 -16.13
N LYS A 777 -13.71 -13.83 -16.83
CA LYS A 777 -13.52 -13.61 -18.28
C LYS A 777 -14.64 -14.20 -19.14
N GLY A 778 -15.48 -15.07 -18.57
CA GLY A 778 -16.66 -15.65 -19.24
C GLY A 778 -17.92 -14.78 -19.22
N GLN A 779 -17.97 -13.67 -18.48
CA GLN A 779 -19.06 -12.71 -18.64
C GLN A 779 -18.80 -11.90 -19.91
N ALA A 780 -19.41 -12.34 -21.01
CA ALA A 780 -19.35 -11.68 -22.31
C ALA A 780 -19.50 -10.16 -22.14
N VAL A 781 -18.58 -9.41 -22.75
CA VAL A 781 -18.61 -7.95 -22.75
C VAL A 781 -19.93 -7.53 -23.42
N LYS A 782 -20.93 -7.19 -22.61
CA LYS A 782 -22.24 -6.75 -23.10
C LYS A 782 -22.08 -5.72 -24.20
N THR A 783 -22.66 -6.00 -25.36
CA THR A 783 -22.58 -5.13 -26.55
C THR A 783 -23.15 -3.74 -26.27
N TRP A 784 -22.85 -2.75 -27.12
CA TRP A 784 -23.45 -1.40 -26.94
C TRP A 784 -24.98 -1.44 -27.01
N ALA A 785 -25.52 -2.32 -27.88
CA ALA A 785 -26.93 -2.61 -27.97
C ALA A 785 -27.50 -3.10 -26.63
N GLU A 786 -26.97 -4.18 -26.04
CA GLU A 786 -27.44 -4.70 -24.75
C GLU A 786 -27.37 -3.69 -23.60
N ARG A 787 -26.43 -2.73 -23.68
CA ARG A 787 -26.30 -1.67 -22.66
C ARG A 787 -27.25 -0.51 -22.91
N ILE A 788 -27.49 -0.13 -24.16
CA ILE A 788 -28.59 0.78 -24.51
C ILE A 788 -29.89 0.16 -24.09
N ASP A 789 -30.08 -1.13 -24.35
CA ASP A 789 -31.26 -1.85 -23.94
C ASP A 789 -31.35 -1.93 -22.42
N GLY A 790 -30.22 -2.07 -21.73
CA GLY A 790 -30.14 -1.92 -20.27
C GLY A 790 -30.51 -0.52 -19.77
N ALA A 791 -30.05 0.55 -20.44
CA ALA A 791 -30.36 1.94 -20.09
C ALA A 791 -31.82 2.28 -20.42
N LYS A 792 -32.33 1.84 -21.58
CA LYS A 792 -33.74 1.92 -21.98
C LYS A 792 -34.60 1.12 -21.03
N ALA A 793 -34.20 -0.09 -20.63
CA ALA A 793 -34.92 -0.90 -19.64
C ALA A 793 -34.90 -0.23 -18.27
N PHE A 794 -33.79 0.41 -17.88
CA PHE A 794 -33.71 1.19 -16.64
C PHE A 794 -34.65 2.41 -16.70
N LEU A 795 -34.59 3.21 -17.77
CA LEU A 795 -35.49 4.36 -17.97
C LEU A 795 -36.95 3.92 -18.05
N LYS A 796 -37.26 2.85 -18.77
CA LYS A 796 -38.59 2.25 -18.85
C LYS A 796 -39.04 1.68 -17.51
N LYS A 797 -38.13 1.17 -16.67
CA LYS A 797 -38.45 0.70 -15.32
C LYS A 797 -38.74 1.86 -14.36
N TYR A 798 -38.00 2.97 -14.48
CA TYR A 798 -38.08 4.12 -13.58
C TYR A 798 -38.61 5.40 -14.24
N TRP A 799 -39.47 5.27 -15.26
CA TRP A 799 -39.93 6.42 -16.04
C TRP A 799 -40.79 7.37 -15.21
N LYS A 800 -41.56 6.84 -14.26
CA LYS A 800 -42.40 7.63 -13.35
C LYS A 800 -41.54 8.47 -12.42
N GLU A 801 -40.48 7.89 -11.87
CA GLU A 801 -39.52 8.58 -11.02
C GLU A 801 -38.74 9.64 -11.82
N ALA A 802 -38.32 9.32 -13.04
CA ALA A 802 -37.68 10.29 -13.94
C ALA A 802 -38.64 11.46 -14.29
N LEU A 803 -39.93 11.18 -14.50
CA LEU A 803 -40.95 12.20 -14.75
C LEU A 803 -41.20 13.07 -13.51
N ILE A 804 -41.26 12.48 -12.30
CA ILE A 804 -41.36 13.24 -11.05
C ILE A 804 -40.14 14.14 -10.85
N PHE A 805 -38.93 13.63 -11.11
CA PHE A 805 -37.71 14.42 -11.05
C PHE A 805 -37.71 15.55 -12.09
N GLY A 806 -38.11 15.26 -13.33
CA GLY A 806 -38.26 16.25 -14.40
C GLY A 806 -39.28 17.35 -14.06
N ALA A 807 -40.45 16.96 -13.53
CA ALA A 807 -41.44 17.90 -13.02
C ALA A 807 -40.89 18.74 -11.86
N SER A 808 -40.13 18.12 -10.95
CA SER A 808 -39.50 18.83 -9.83
C SER A 808 -38.46 19.85 -10.29
N LEU A 809 -37.74 19.58 -11.39
CA LEU A 809 -36.87 20.56 -12.05
C LEU A 809 -37.67 21.67 -12.72
N ALA A 810 -38.78 21.33 -13.38
CA ALA A 810 -39.67 22.30 -14.02
C ALA A 810 -40.36 23.26 -13.03
N LEU A 811 -40.43 22.90 -11.74
CA LEU A 811 -40.90 23.78 -10.67
C LEU A 811 -39.86 24.83 -10.25
N PHE A 812 -38.58 24.67 -10.61
CA PHE A 812 -37.53 25.60 -10.18
C PHE A 812 -37.77 27.06 -10.63
N PRO A 813 -38.16 27.35 -11.89
CA PRO A 813 -38.46 28.72 -12.32
C PRO A 813 -39.61 29.38 -11.55
N VAL A 814 -40.51 28.58 -10.96
CA VAL A 814 -41.68 29.07 -10.22
C VAL A 814 -41.38 29.24 -8.73
N LEU A 815 -40.71 28.25 -8.13
CA LEU A 815 -40.47 28.22 -6.68
C LEU A 815 -39.14 28.89 -6.29
N HIS A 816 -38.26 29.18 -7.25
CA HIS A 816 -36.90 29.71 -7.05
C HIS A 816 -36.06 28.91 -6.03
N THR A 817 -36.40 27.63 -5.82
CA THR A 817 -35.68 26.71 -4.93
C THR A 817 -35.45 25.38 -5.61
N THR A 818 -34.26 24.80 -5.37
CA THR A 818 -33.86 23.50 -5.91
C THR A 818 -34.27 22.34 -5.00
N ILE A 819 -34.88 22.62 -3.84
CA ILE A 819 -35.32 21.60 -2.88
C ILE A 819 -36.21 20.54 -3.55
N PRO A 820 -37.25 20.89 -4.35
CA PRO A 820 -38.07 19.88 -5.04
C PRO A 820 -37.24 18.98 -5.94
N ALA A 821 -36.32 19.54 -6.74
CA ALA A 821 -35.46 18.77 -7.63
C ALA A 821 -34.57 17.78 -6.87
N VAL A 822 -33.96 18.22 -5.75
CA VAL A 822 -33.14 17.35 -4.90
C VAL A 822 -33.98 16.23 -4.28
N LEU A 823 -35.16 16.55 -3.75
CA LEU A 823 -36.09 15.56 -3.17
C LEU A 823 -36.59 14.57 -4.23
N GLY A 824 -36.90 15.06 -5.44
CA GLY A 824 -37.27 14.23 -6.58
C GLY A 824 -36.16 13.25 -6.96
N LEU A 825 -34.89 13.68 -6.93
CA LEU A 825 -33.77 12.79 -7.19
C LEU A 825 -33.56 11.77 -6.06
N ILE A 826 -33.61 12.20 -4.80
CA ILE A 826 -33.51 11.27 -3.65
C ILE A 826 -34.64 10.25 -3.71
N TYR A 827 -35.86 10.68 -4.06
CA TYR A 827 -37.00 9.81 -4.30
C TYR A 827 -36.71 8.80 -5.40
N TRP A 828 -36.21 9.24 -6.56
CA TRP A 828 -35.83 8.34 -7.65
C TRP A 828 -34.77 7.32 -7.21
N VAL A 829 -33.68 7.77 -6.61
CA VAL A 829 -32.60 6.90 -6.12
C VAL A 829 -33.14 5.89 -5.11
N SER A 830 -34.09 6.29 -4.24
CA SER A 830 -34.71 5.40 -3.24
C SER A 830 -35.49 4.22 -3.84
N ARG A 831 -35.92 4.33 -5.10
CA ARG A 831 -36.65 3.27 -5.82
C ARG A 831 -35.72 2.24 -6.47
N THR A 832 -34.43 2.54 -6.58
CA THR A 832 -33.45 1.64 -7.23
C THR A 832 -33.17 0.39 -6.41
N GLU A 833 -32.89 -0.74 -7.07
CA GLU A 833 -32.55 -2.00 -6.38
C GLU A 833 -31.31 -1.87 -5.48
N GLY A 834 -30.30 -1.10 -5.91
CA GLY A 834 -29.11 -0.82 -5.11
C GLY A 834 -29.47 -0.13 -3.79
N PHE A 835 -30.44 0.79 -3.81
CA PHE A 835 -30.92 1.45 -2.60
C PHE A 835 -31.69 0.49 -1.71
N LYS A 836 -32.58 -0.34 -2.25
CA LYS A 836 -33.31 -1.34 -1.46
C LYS A 836 -32.37 -2.28 -0.73
N VAL A 837 -31.32 -2.76 -1.41
CA VAL A 837 -30.27 -3.60 -0.81
C VAL A 837 -29.54 -2.86 0.31
N LEU A 838 -29.10 -1.62 0.05
CA LEU A 838 -28.42 -0.79 1.04
C LEU A 838 -29.32 -0.53 2.25
N TRP A 839 -30.57 -0.16 2.02
CA TRP A 839 -31.54 0.24 3.04
C TRP A 839 -32.00 -0.92 3.92
N ALA A 840 -32.06 -2.13 3.36
CA ALA A 840 -32.33 -3.36 4.11
C ALA A 840 -31.20 -3.70 5.10
N ASN A 841 -29.97 -3.29 4.81
CA ASN A 841 -28.82 -3.51 5.70
C ASN A 841 -28.71 -2.33 6.70
N LYS A 842 -29.13 -2.57 7.96
CA LYS A 842 -29.14 -1.54 9.02
C LYS A 842 -27.78 -0.81 9.18
N PRO A 843 -26.63 -1.51 9.30
CA PRO A 843 -25.30 -0.89 9.32
C PRO A 843 -25.02 0.05 8.14
N LEU A 844 -25.22 -0.42 6.90
CA LEU A 844 -24.96 0.38 5.71
C LEU A 844 -25.87 1.60 5.62
N ARG A 845 -27.14 1.44 6.02
CA ARG A 845 -28.11 2.53 6.09
C ARG A 845 -27.65 3.63 7.05
N TYR A 846 -27.23 3.29 8.27
CA TYR A 846 -26.77 4.29 9.24
C TYR A 846 -25.47 4.96 8.79
N ALA A 847 -24.53 4.20 8.22
CA ALA A 847 -23.30 4.76 7.66
C ALA A 847 -23.60 5.73 6.50
N LEU A 848 -24.54 5.39 5.62
CA LEU A 848 -24.99 6.28 4.54
C LEU A 848 -25.60 7.57 5.08
N LEU A 849 -26.57 7.46 6.00
CA LEU A 849 -27.26 8.62 6.58
C LEU A 849 -26.28 9.55 7.31
N ALA A 850 -25.33 8.98 8.06
CA ALA A 850 -24.28 9.75 8.72
C ALA A 850 -23.39 10.48 7.71
N ASN A 851 -22.95 9.77 6.66
CA ASN A 851 -22.12 10.34 5.61
C ASN A 851 -22.84 11.49 4.89
N SER A 852 -24.15 11.32 4.62
CA SER A 852 -24.99 12.36 4.03
C SER A 852 -25.26 13.53 4.97
N ALA A 853 -25.46 13.30 6.27
CA ALA A 853 -25.64 14.38 7.24
C ALA A 853 -24.38 15.24 7.38
N LEU A 854 -23.20 14.63 7.37
CA LEU A 854 -21.95 15.40 7.31
C LEU A 854 -21.83 16.19 6.01
N ALA A 855 -22.16 15.58 4.88
CA ALA A 855 -22.07 16.23 3.57
C ALA A 855 -23.00 17.43 3.46
N LEU A 856 -24.23 17.27 3.96
CA LEU A 856 -25.26 18.29 4.06
C LEU A 856 -24.79 19.53 4.82
N LEU A 857 -23.94 19.39 5.84
CA LEU A 857 -23.45 20.50 6.66
C LEU A 857 -22.12 21.07 6.16
N ALA A 858 -21.16 20.19 5.88
CA ALA A 858 -19.78 20.59 5.59
C ALA A 858 -19.63 21.30 4.24
N TYR A 859 -20.24 20.77 3.17
CA TYR A 859 -20.04 21.30 1.83
C TYR A 859 -20.69 22.67 1.60
N PRO A 860 -21.90 22.97 2.12
CA PRO A 860 -22.43 24.32 2.05
C PRO A 860 -21.56 25.32 2.78
N ILE A 861 -21.00 24.95 3.94
CA ILE A 861 -20.07 25.82 4.65
C ILE A 861 -18.81 26.04 3.81
N GLN A 862 -18.24 24.98 3.22
CA GLN A 862 -17.04 25.08 2.40
C GLN A 862 -17.22 25.94 1.14
N SER A 863 -18.28 25.72 0.35
CA SER A 863 -18.43 26.35 -0.98
C SER A 863 -19.40 27.54 -1.02
N PHE A 864 -20.08 27.82 0.09
CA PHE A 864 -21.03 28.93 0.20
C PHE A 864 -20.70 29.80 1.43
N GLY A 865 -20.50 29.18 2.60
CA GLY A 865 -20.14 29.90 3.83
C GLY A 865 -18.77 30.59 3.77
N LEU A 866 -17.70 29.86 3.42
CA LEU A 866 -16.33 30.41 3.38
C LEU A 866 -16.16 31.54 2.34
N PRO A 867 -16.74 31.46 1.12
CA PRO A 867 -16.71 32.59 0.19
C PRO A 867 -17.38 33.85 0.76
N LEU A 868 -18.54 33.71 1.41
CA LEU A 868 -19.22 34.82 2.06
C LEU A 868 -18.42 35.38 3.24
N MET A 869 -17.79 34.52 4.04
CA MET A 869 -16.86 34.95 5.09
C MET A 869 -15.71 35.76 4.51
N ALA A 870 -15.10 35.27 3.44
CA ALA A 870 -13.96 35.91 2.81
C ALA A 870 -14.34 37.27 2.22
N GLU A 871 -15.48 37.37 1.54
CA GLU A 871 -15.99 38.63 1.01
C GLU A 871 -16.36 39.63 2.12
N ALA A 872 -17.00 39.17 3.19
CA ALA A 872 -17.37 40.03 4.32
C ALA A 872 -16.16 40.57 5.09
N LEU A 873 -15.06 39.80 5.18
CA LEU A 873 -13.88 40.18 5.96
C LEU A 873 -12.82 40.92 5.14
N ALA A 874 -12.61 40.55 3.87
CA ALA A 874 -11.60 41.17 3.02
C ALA A 874 -12.18 42.27 2.10
N GLY A 875 -13.50 42.31 1.89
CA GLY A 875 -14.13 43.19 0.91
C GLY A 875 -13.86 42.75 -0.53
N LYS A 876 -13.97 43.68 -1.49
CA LYS A 876 -13.79 43.37 -2.92
C LYS A 876 -12.36 42.95 -3.28
N ALA A 877 -11.35 43.55 -2.62
CA ALA A 877 -9.95 43.26 -2.84
C ALA A 877 -9.46 42.22 -1.82
N GLY A 878 -8.95 41.08 -2.29
CA GLY A 878 -8.38 40.06 -1.41
C GLY A 878 -9.36 38.96 -0.96
N LYS A 879 -10.62 38.99 -1.40
CA LYS A 879 -11.59 37.93 -1.09
C LYS A 879 -11.18 36.56 -1.64
N SER A 880 -10.56 36.48 -2.82
CA SER A 880 -10.06 35.20 -3.33
C SER A 880 -8.84 34.73 -2.56
N MET A 881 -7.95 35.64 -2.18
CA MET A 881 -6.83 35.32 -1.29
C MET A 881 -7.32 34.74 0.05
N LEU A 882 -8.26 35.41 0.72
CA LEU A 882 -8.77 34.98 2.02
C LEU A 882 -9.58 33.67 1.92
N LEU A 883 -10.38 33.50 0.86
CA LEU A 883 -11.05 32.23 0.58
C LEU A 883 -10.04 31.09 0.36
N GLY A 884 -9.00 31.36 -0.44
CA GLY A 884 -7.92 30.40 -0.67
C GLY A 884 -7.23 29.98 0.63
N GLN A 885 -7.04 30.91 1.56
CA GLN A 885 -6.47 30.61 2.88
C GLN A 885 -7.45 29.82 3.77
N PHE A 886 -8.75 30.14 3.78
CA PHE A 886 -9.74 29.34 4.52
C PHE A 886 -9.84 27.91 3.99
N LEU A 887 -9.91 27.73 2.66
CA LEU A 887 -9.88 26.39 2.06
C LEU A 887 -8.58 25.68 2.38
N GLY A 888 -7.44 26.36 2.26
CA GLY A 888 -6.13 25.84 2.63
C GLY A 888 -6.10 25.36 4.08
N ALA A 889 -6.63 26.13 5.03
CA ALA A 889 -6.70 25.77 6.45
C ALA A 889 -7.60 24.53 6.67
N LEU A 890 -8.75 24.48 6.00
CA LEU A 890 -9.68 23.34 6.04
C LEU A 890 -9.00 22.05 5.59
N PHE A 891 -8.35 22.06 4.42
CA PHE A 891 -7.65 20.90 3.89
C PHE A 891 -6.39 20.56 4.68
N PHE A 892 -5.75 21.55 5.28
CA PHE A 892 -4.59 21.31 6.13
C PHE A 892 -4.95 20.59 7.43
N GLY A 893 -6.10 20.94 8.04
CA GLY A 893 -6.66 20.16 9.15
C GLY A 893 -6.92 18.69 8.75
N GLN A 894 -7.54 18.48 7.59
CA GLN A 894 -7.74 17.13 7.03
C GLN A 894 -6.41 16.40 6.78
N LEU A 895 -5.36 17.12 6.36
CA LEU A 895 -4.03 16.58 6.07
C LEU A 895 -3.33 16.10 7.35
N ILE A 896 -3.34 16.90 8.43
CA ILE A 896 -2.78 16.55 9.74
C ILE A 896 -3.37 15.22 10.23
N SER A 897 -4.69 15.11 10.17
CA SER A 897 -5.42 13.95 10.69
C SER A 897 -5.39 12.73 9.76
N SER A 898 -5.32 12.92 8.45
CA SER A 898 -5.20 11.80 7.49
C SER A 898 -3.80 11.20 7.49
N THR A 899 -2.76 12.01 7.64
CA THR A 899 -1.37 11.51 7.71
C THR A 899 -1.06 10.79 9.02
N SER A 900 -1.76 11.09 10.11
CA SER A 900 -1.66 10.31 11.36
C SER A 900 -2.30 8.92 11.26
N GLN A 901 -3.26 8.74 10.33
CA GLN A 901 -3.92 7.45 10.08
C GLN A 901 -3.28 6.62 8.97
N ALA A 902 -2.51 7.26 8.08
CA ALA A 902 -1.95 6.60 6.90
C ALA A 902 -0.98 5.48 7.30
N GLN A 903 -1.37 4.23 7.05
CA GLN A 903 -0.49 3.08 7.22
C GLN A 903 0.34 2.89 5.95
N LEU A 904 1.56 3.43 5.95
CA LEU A 904 2.50 3.30 4.85
C LEU A 904 3.61 2.31 5.21
N SER A 905 4.20 1.68 4.19
CA SER A 905 5.27 0.70 4.35
C SER A 905 6.50 1.29 5.05
N GLU A 906 7.31 0.43 5.64
CA GLU A 906 8.63 0.81 6.14
C GLU A 906 9.61 0.95 4.99
N ILE A 907 10.40 2.01 5.01
CA ILE A 907 11.58 2.17 4.16
C ILE A 907 12.82 2.08 5.04
N ARG A 908 13.84 1.36 4.57
CA ARG A 908 15.12 1.31 5.24
C ARG A 908 15.96 2.47 4.73
N ILE A 909 16.29 3.41 5.60
CA ILE A 909 17.14 4.54 5.27
C ILE A 909 18.55 4.25 5.78
N PRO A 910 19.59 4.51 4.98
CA PRO A 910 20.97 4.40 5.43
C PRO A 910 21.16 5.13 6.77
N PHE A 911 21.87 4.50 7.71
CA PHE A 911 22.20 5.03 9.05
C PHE A 911 21.05 5.18 10.06
N ILE A 912 19.81 5.41 9.62
CA ILE A 912 18.64 5.59 10.52
C ILE A 912 17.90 4.26 10.76
N GLY A 913 18.07 3.27 9.88
CA GLY A 913 17.41 1.97 10.01
C GLY A 913 16.04 1.93 9.32
N LYS A 914 15.13 1.08 9.79
CA LYS A 914 13.77 0.98 9.25
C LYS A 914 12.91 2.10 9.81
N VAL A 915 12.43 2.98 8.94
CA VAL A 915 11.55 4.08 9.30
C VAL A 915 10.28 3.97 8.48
N LYS A 916 9.11 4.09 9.12
CA LYS A 916 7.82 4.13 8.42
C LYS A 916 7.79 5.34 7.50
N VAL A 917 7.46 5.16 6.21
CA VAL A 917 7.29 6.27 5.24
C VAL A 917 6.34 7.34 5.79
N GLN A 918 5.34 6.90 6.57
CA GLN A 918 4.43 7.76 7.30
C GLN A 918 5.13 8.88 8.10
N ARG A 919 6.28 8.60 8.75
CA ARG A 919 7.02 9.60 9.54
C ARG A 919 7.59 10.71 8.68
N PHE A 920 8.04 10.42 7.46
CA PHE A 920 8.51 11.43 6.51
C PHE A 920 7.39 12.35 6.07
N ILE A 921 6.22 11.77 5.78
CA ILE A 921 5.05 12.56 5.40
C ILE A 921 4.60 13.44 6.58
N GLN A 922 4.53 12.87 7.79
CA GLN A 922 4.22 13.65 9.00
C GLN A 922 5.21 14.81 9.18
N ALA A 923 6.52 14.55 9.09
CA ALA A 923 7.54 15.60 9.17
C ALA A 923 7.34 16.68 8.09
N GLY A 924 7.02 16.28 6.85
CA GLY A 924 6.71 17.21 5.76
C GLY A 924 5.48 18.08 6.05
N VAL A 925 4.42 17.50 6.62
CA VAL A 925 3.23 18.27 7.04
C VAL A 925 3.55 19.22 8.19
N LEU A 926 4.34 18.81 9.18
CA LEU A 926 4.78 19.68 10.27
C LEU A 926 5.66 20.84 9.77
N ALA A 927 6.54 20.57 8.81
CA ALA A 927 7.32 21.60 8.14
C ALA A 927 6.40 22.57 7.37
N LEU A 928 5.35 22.08 6.71
CA LEU A 928 4.37 22.92 6.03
C LEU A 928 3.59 23.81 7.03
N LEU A 929 3.22 23.29 8.20
CA LEU A 929 2.58 24.06 9.27
C LEU A 929 3.50 25.16 9.81
N GLY A 930 4.75 24.81 10.07
CA GLY A 930 5.78 25.76 10.50
C GLY A 930 5.98 26.86 9.46
N ALA A 931 6.14 26.48 8.18
CA ALA A 931 6.29 27.43 7.08
C ALA A 931 5.07 28.33 6.92
N TRP A 932 3.85 27.79 7.00
CA TRP A 932 2.63 28.60 6.94
C TRP A 932 2.55 29.59 8.08
N THR A 933 2.87 29.15 9.29
CA THR A 933 2.87 30.02 10.47
C THR A 933 3.90 31.12 10.31
N PHE A 934 5.14 30.77 9.94
CA PHE A 934 6.24 31.71 9.73
C PHE A 934 6.00 32.72 8.60
N LEU A 935 5.34 32.31 7.50
CA LEU A 935 5.15 33.16 6.32
C LEU A 935 3.83 33.94 6.34
N THR A 936 2.83 33.46 7.07
CA THR A 936 1.46 34.00 6.99
C THR A 936 0.85 34.36 8.33
N LEU A 937 0.78 33.44 9.30
CA LEU A 937 0.08 33.72 10.57
C LEU A 937 0.88 34.64 11.50
N ALA A 938 2.19 34.46 11.54
CA ALA A 938 3.14 35.22 12.34
C ALA A 938 4.44 35.47 11.55
N PRO A 939 4.41 36.38 10.56
CA PRO A 939 5.54 36.69 9.69
C PRO A 939 6.86 36.88 10.44
N GLY A 940 7.85 36.03 10.15
CA GLY A 940 9.19 36.13 10.76
C GLY A 940 9.35 35.52 12.15
N SER A 941 8.27 35.03 12.79
CA SER A 941 8.35 34.46 14.13
C SER A 941 8.68 32.96 14.11
N ILE A 942 9.97 32.65 14.26
CA ILE A 942 10.46 31.27 14.36
C ILE A 942 9.86 30.54 15.58
N LEU A 943 9.70 31.25 16.70
CA LEU A 943 9.12 30.68 17.93
C LEU A 943 7.66 30.24 17.73
N LEU A 944 6.83 31.08 17.08
CA LEU A 944 5.44 30.71 16.80
C LEU A 944 5.37 29.60 15.75
N ALA A 945 6.27 29.59 14.76
CA ALA A 945 6.37 28.51 13.79
C ALA A 945 6.73 27.16 14.43
N ALA A 946 7.71 27.16 15.35
CA ALA A 946 8.09 25.98 16.12
C ALA A 946 6.96 25.52 17.05
N ALA A 947 6.29 26.46 17.74
CA ALA A 947 5.14 26.16 18.58
C ALA A 947 3.98 25.56 17.78
N ALA A 948 3.68 26.08 16.59
CA ALA A 948 2.68 25.54 15.69
C ALA A 948 3.05 24.13 15.22
N ALA A 949 4.31 23.88 14.84
CA ALA A 949 4.79 22.55 14.48
C ALA A 949 4.67 21.56 15.67
N ALA A 950 5.02 22.00 16.89
CA ALA A 950 4.87 21.18 18.09
C ALA A 950 3.39 20.86 18.40
N ALA A 951 2.50 21.86 18.28
CA ALA A 951 1.06 21.66 18.41
C ALA A 951 0.52 20.70 17.34
N GLY A 952 0.96 20.83 16.09
CA GLY A 952 0.65 19.91 15.00
C GLY A 952 1.11 18.48 15.30
N ALA A 953 2.31 18.32 15.86
CA ALA A 953 2.85 17.00 16.25
C ALA A 953 2.01 16.38 17.38
N ALA A 954 1.62 17.18 18.38
CA ALA A 954 0.73 16.75 19.46
C ALA A 954 -0.64 16.33 18.91
N LEU A 955 -1.20 17.09 17.96
CA LEU A 955 -2.45 16.75 17.27
C LEU A 955 -2.29 15.46 16.45
N MET A 956 -1.20 15.27 15.70
CA MET A 956 -0.94 14.02 14.98
C MET A 956 -0.83 12.82 15.92
N ALA A 957 -0.16 12.99 17.07
CA ALA A 957 -0.04 11.95 18.09
C ALA A 957 -1.41 11.59 18.69
N LEU A 958 -2.23 12.58 19.02
CA LEU A 958 -3.58 12.39 19.54
C LEU A 958 -4.49 11.72 18.50
N THR A 959 -4.48 12.23 17.28
CA THR A 959 -5.33 11.75 16.18
C THR A 959 -4.93 10.36 15.70
N GLY A 960 -3.64 10.00 15.77
CA GLY A 960 -3.15 8.65 15.47
C GLY A 960 -3.66 7.57 16.44
N ARG A 961 -4.04 7.99 17.67
CA ARG A 961 -4.65 7.11 18.67
C ARG A 961 -6.15 6.92 18.48
N LEU A 962 -6.84 7.76 17.71
CA LEU A 962 -8.26 7.58 17.46
C LEU A 962 -8.50 6.35 16.56
N THR A 963 -9.49 5.53 16.94
CA THR A 963 -10.03 4.47 16.09
C THR A 963 -11.08 5.03 15.14
N ASP A 964 -11.55 4.24 14.16
CA ASP A 964 -12.70 4.61 13.32
C ASP A 964 -13.92 5.01 14.17
N ARG A 965 -14.14 4.32 15.30
CA ARG A 965 -15.16 4.67 16.30
C ARG A 965 -14.90 6.03 16.94
N GLY A 966 -13.65 6.31 17.30
CA GLY A 966 -13.27 7.59 17.88
C GLY A 966 -13.54 8.76 16.94
N TRP A 967 -13.14 8.64 15.67
CA TRP A 967 -13.40 9.68 14.67
C TRP A 967 -14.88 9.97 14.48
N ILE A 968 -15.68 8.91 14.31
CA ILE A 968 -17.14 9.04 14.18
C ILE A 968 -17.74 9.70 15.43
N LYS A 969 -17.32 9.30 16.63
CA LYS A 969 -17.83 9.86 17.88
C LYS A 969 -17.50 11.35 18.04
N TYR A 970 -16.26 11.73 17.76
CA TYR A 970 -15.75 13.08 18.05
C TYR A 970 -15.95 14.08 16.90
N VAL A 971 -16.49 13.68 15.74
CA VAL A 971 -16.85 14.64 14.68
C VAL A 971 -17.83 15.72 15.15
N GLY A 972 -18.63 15.42 16.19
CA GLY A 972 -19.49 16.43 16.81
C GLY A 972 -18.72 17.61 17.39
N ALA A 973 -17.51 17.40 17.92
CA ALA A 973 -16.61 18.50 18.29
C ALA A 973 -16.16 19.29 17.04
N GLY A 974 -15.85 18.58 15.96
CA GLY A 974 -15.60 19.15 14.63
C GLY A 974 -16.72 20.08 14.13
N LEU A 975 -17.97 19.65 14.26
CA LEU A 975 -19.15 20.42 13.88
C LEU A 975 -19.43 21.58 14.84
N ALA A 976 -19.05 21.48 16.12
CA ALA A 976 -19.14 22.61 17.05
C ALA A 976 -18.21 23.77 16.64
N PHE A 977 -17.09 23.48 15.97
CA PHE A 977 -16.22 24.52 15.42
C PHE A 977 -16.88 25.38 14.34
N LEU A 978 -18.05 24.98 13.81
CA LEU A 978 -18.88 25.82 12.94
C LEU A 978 -19.41 27.08 13.65
N GLY A 979 -19.55 27.02 14.97
CA GLY A 979 -19.99 28.16 15.77
C GLY A 979 -18.86 29.12 16.16
N LEU A 980 -17.60 28.68 16.14
CA LEU A 980 -16.49 29.55 16.54
C LEU A 980 -16.33 30.79 15.66
N PRO A 981 -16.58 30.74 14.33
CA PRO A 981 -16.57 31.94 13.53
C PRO A 981 -17.53 33.05 13.98
N LEU A 982 -18.63 32.71 14.65
CA LEU A 982 -19.52 33.71 15.26
C LEU A 982 -18.86 34.40 16.46
N LEU A 983 -18.20 33.61 17.32
CA LEU A 983 -17.59 34.11 18.56
C LEU A 983 -16.33 34.93 18.31
N PHE A 984 -15.61 34.61 17.23
CA PHE A 984 -14.35 35.25 16.86
C PHE A 984 -14.46 36.06 15.57
N TRP A 985 -15.66 36.57 15.26
CA TRP A 985 -15.86 37.38 14.06
C TRP A 985 -14.90 38.58 14.06
N GLY A 986 -14.24 38.82 12.91
CA GLY A 986 -13.20 39.85 12.78
C GLY A 986 -11.78 39.42 13.21
N ASN A 987 -11.62 38.35 14.01
CA ASN A 987 -10.31 37.81 14.37
C ASN A 987 -9.87 36.72 13.37
N VAL A 988 -9.26 37.14 12.25
CA VAL A 988 -8.88 36.26 11.14
C VAL A 988 -8.01 35.05 11.58
N PRO A 989 -6.98 35.19 12.45
CA PRO A 989 -6.24 34.05 12.97
C PRO A 989 -7.11 33.01 13.70
N ALA A 990 -8.05 33.47 14.55
CA ALA A 990 -8.98 32.58 15.25
C ALA A 990 -9.95 31.88 14.29
N LEU A 991 -10.39 32.56 13.23
CA LEU A 991 -11.19 31.97 12.16
C LEU A 991 -10.41 30.88 11.41
N PHE A 992 -9.13 31.10 11.10
CA PHE A 992 -8.29 30.06 10.50
C PHE A 992 -8.13 28.85 11.41
N ALA A 993 -7.91 29.06 12.71
CA ALA A 993 -7.85 27.97 13.68
C ALA A 993 -9.17 27.19 13.73
N ALA A 994 -10.32 27.87 13.73
CA ALA A 994 -11.63 27.23 13.71
C ALA A 994 -11.84 26.38 12.44
N VAL A 995 -11.51 26.92 11.27
CA VAL A 995 -11.64 26.20 9.98
C VAL A 995 -10.67 25.02 9.89
N LEU A 996 -9.44 25.17 10.39
CA LEU A 996 -8.47 24.08 10.50
C LEU A 996 -8.99 22.96 11.41
N MET A 997 -9.51 23.31 12.59
CA MET A 997 -10.06 22.33 13.53
C MET A 997 -11.27 21.61 12.94
N MET A 998 -12.17 22.32 12.25
CA MET A 998 -13.25 21.71 11.48
C MET A 998 -12.70 20.67 10.49
N GLY A 999 -11.68 21.04 9.71
CA GLY A 999 -11.03 20.12 8.75
C GLY A 999 -10.47 18.88 9.40
N MET A 1000 -9.82 19.03 10.56
CA MET A 1000 -9.20 17.93 11.31
C MET A 1000 -10.17 16.82 11.70
N PHE A 1001 -11.45 17.13 11.91
CA PHE A 1001 -12.45 16.12 12.25
C PHE A 1001 -13.23 15.61 11.04
N LEU A 1002 -13.53 16.46 10.06
CA LEU A 1002 -14.38 16.09 8.94
C LEU A 1002 -13.74 15.01 8.04
N GLY A 1003 -12.50 15.23 7.58
CA GLY A 1003 -11.83 14.33 6.63
C GLY A 1003 -11.70 12.88 7.13
N PRO A 1004 -11.10 12.66 8.30
CA PRO A 1004 -11.04 11.35 8.96
C PRO A 1004 -12.39 10.67 9.12
N THR A 1005 -13.42 11.42 9.49
CA THR A 1005 -14.74 10.86 9.73
C THR A 1005 -15.37 10.37 8.44
N TYR A 1006 -15.24 11.14 7.35
CA TYR A 1006 -15.62 10.69 6.02
C TYR A 1006 -14.89 9.41 5.60
N ASN A 1007 -13.59 9.33 5.89
CA ASN A 1007 -12.79 8.15 5.58
C ASN A 1007 -13.19 6.93 6.42
N ALA A 1008 -13.44 7.11 7.72
CA ALA A 1008 -13.89 6.07 8.64
C ALA A 1008 -15.27 5.53 8.24
N LEU A 1009 -16.24 6.41 7.97
CA LEU A 1009 -17.56 6.02 7.48
C LEU A 1009 -17.48 5.35 6.11
N GLY A 1010 -16.63 5.84 5.21
CA GLY A 1010 -16.40 5.24 3.90
C GLY A 1010 -15.80 3.85 3.98
N THR A 1011 -14.74 3.68 4.77
CA THR A 1011 -14.08 2.38 5.01
C THR A 1011 -15.05 1.40 5.64
N TYR A 1012 -15.80 1.84 6.66
CA TYR A 1012 -16.85 1.03 7.28
C TYR A 1012 -17.90 0.61 6.26
N PHE A 1013 -18.37 1.55 5.43
CA PHE A 1013 -19.35 1.25 4.38
C PHE A 1013 -18.81 0.18 3.43
N TYR A 1014 -17.61 0.34 2.86
CA TYR A 1014 -17.03 -0.62 1.91
C TYR A 1014 -16.80 -2.01 2.52
N LYS A 1015 -16.38 -2.10 3.79
CA LYS A 1015 -16.20 -3.37 4.50
C LYS A 1015 -17.50 -4.16 4.69
N ASN A 1016 -18.64 -3.46 4.78
CA ASN A 1016 -19.94 -4.06 5.08
C ASN A 1016 -20.82 -4.29 3.83
N ILE A 1017 -20.32 -4.00 2.62
CA ILE A 1017 -21.05 -4.26 1.38
C ILE A 1017 -21.09 -5.79 1.13
N PRO A 1018 -22.27 -6.40 0.89
CA PRO A 1018 -22.36 -7.80 0.51
C PRO A 1018 -21.58 -8.12 -0.77
N ALA A 1019 -20.84 -9.23 -0.77
CA ALA A 1019 -20.14 -9.72 -1.95
C ALA A 1019 -21.11 -9.83 -3.15
N GLY A 1020 -20.67 -9.38 -4.33
CA GLY A 1020 -21.48 -9.40 -5.56
C GLY A 1020 -22.49 -8.25 -5.72
N LYS A 1021 -22.72 -7.40 -4.71
CA LYS A 1021 -23.65 -6.24 -4.80
C LYS A 1021 -22.97 -4.88 -4.72
N SER A 1022 -21.65 -4.82 -4.91
CA SER A 1022 -20.86 -3.61 -4.67
C SER A 1022 -21.12 -2.49 -5.67
N GLU A 1023 -21.19 -2.76 -6.97
CA GLU A 1023 -21.33 -1.69 -7.97
C GLU A 1023 -22.59 -0.84 -7.76
N GLY A 1024 -23.76 -1.48 -7.63
CA GLY A 1024 -25.04 -0.78 -7.44
C GLY A 1024 -25.11 -0.05 -6.09
N THR A 1025 -24.56 -0.64 -5.03
CA THR A 1025 -24.56 -0.05 -3.69
C THR A 1025 -23.64 1.18 -3.60
N ILE A 1026 -22.49 1.14 -4.27
CA ILE A 1026 -21.53 2.26 -4.35
C ILE A 1026 -22.12 3.43 -5.14
N ALA A 1027 -22.77 3.15 -6.28
CA ALA A 1027 -23.43 4.18 -7.08
C ALA A 1027 -24.53 4.90 -6.30
N VAL A 1028 -25.33 4.15 -5.53
CA VAL A 1028 -26.38 4.73 -4.67
C VAL A 1028 -25.78 5.57 -3.55
N ARG A 1029 -24.70 5.11 -2.89
CA ARG A 1029 -24.01 5.91 -1.88
C ARG A 1029 -23.54 7.25 -2.44
N GLY A 1030 -22.89 7.25 -3.60
CA GLY A 1030 -22.45 8.48 -4.27
C GLY A 1030 -23.63 9.39 -4.61
N SER A 1031 -24.74 8.81 -5.06
CA SER A 1031 -25.96 9.54 -5.41
C SER A 1031 -26.60 10.24 -4.20
N ILE A 1032 -26.79 9.52 -3.10
CA ILE A 1032 -27.38 10.07 -1.87
C ILE A 1032 -26.42 11.05 -1.18
N PHE A 1033 -25.11 10.84 -1.29
CA PHE A 1033 -24.11 11.79 -0.79
C PHE A 1033 -24.17 13.13 -1.56
N ASN A 1034 -24.13 13.08 -2.89
CA ASN A 1034 -24.24 14.29 -3.72
C ASN A 1034 -25.62 14.95 -3.57
N GLY A 1035 -26.69 14.17 -3.43
CA GLY A 1035 -28.02 14.69 -3.15
C GLY A 1035 -28.08 15.43 -1.81
N ALA A 1036 -27.37 14.96 -0.79
CA ALA A 1036 -27.26 15.66 0.49
C ALA A 1036 -26.45 16.97 0.38
N ILE A 1037 -25.36 16.97 -0.40
CA ILE A 1037 -24.62 18.21 -0.72
C ILE A 1037 -25.55 19.22 -1.40
N SER A 1038 -26.28 18.78 -2.43
CA SER A 1038 -27.24 19.61 -3.16
C SER A 1038 -28.33 20.17 -2.26
N LEU A 1039 -28.89 19.34 -1.38
CA LEU A 1039 -29.89 19.77 -0.40
C LEU A 1039 -29.31 20.85 0.52
N GLY A 1040 -28.07 20.70 0.95
CA GLY A 1040 -27.40 21.66 1.82
C GLY A 1040 -27.24 23.02 1.16
N TYR A 1041 -26.83 23.06 -0.12
CA TYR A 1041 -26.79 24.30 -0.90
C TYR A 1041 -28.18 24.91 -1.10
N ALA A 1042 -29.19 24.07 -1.36
CA ALA A 1042 -30.57 24.51 -1.52
C ALA A 1042 -31.13 25.14 -0.23
N VAL A 1043 -30.87 24.52 0.93
CA VAL A 1043 -31.25 25.05 2.24
C VAL A 1043 -30.51 26.35 2.53
N MET A 1044 -29.21 26.42 2.23
CA MET A 1044 -28.45 27.67 2.40
C MET A 1044 -28.97 28.80 1.52
N GLY A 1045 -29.28 28.53 0.25
CA GLY A 1045 -29.91 29.51 -0.65
C GLY A 1045 -31.30 29.95 -0.16
N LEU A 1046 -32.06 29.04 0.43
CA LEU A 1046 -33.36 29.36 1.03
C LEU A 1046 -33.19 30.24 2.28
N LEU A 1047 -32.26 29.90 3.19
CA LEU A 1047 -32.02 30.66 4.41
C LEU A 1047 -31.56 32.10 4.10
N THR A 1048 -30.71 32.27 3.08
CA THR A 1048 -30.26 33.61 2.68
C THR A 1048 -31.36 34.45 2.02
N THR A 1049 -32.28 33.81 1.28
CA THR A 1049 -33.38 34.51 0.62
C THR A 1049 -34.54 34.82 1.55
N THR A 1050 -34.94 33.87 2.39
CA THR A 1050 -36.15 33.98 3.22
C THR A 1050 -35.91 34.75 4.51
N LEU A 1051 -34.76 34.55 5.16
CA LEU A 1051 -34.47 35.18 6.43
C LEU A 1051 -33.70 36.49 6.29
N HIS A 1052 -33.24 36.82 5.07
CA HIS A 1052 -32.39 37.98 4.77
C HIS A 1052 -31.21 38.14 5.76
N LEU A 1053 -30.73 37.05 6.34
CA LEU A 1053 -29.68 37.08 7.36
C LEU A 1053 -28.37 37.55 6.72
N ALA A 1054 -27.92 38.74 7.10
CA ALA A 1054 -26.58 39.21 6.77
C ALA A 1054 -25.52 38.30 7.40
N PHE A 1055 -24.37 38.20 6.77
CA PHE A 1055 -23.21 37.55 7.37
C PHE A 1055 -22.68 38.45 8.51
N PRO A 1056 -22.36 37.93 9.73
CA PRO A 1056 -22.22 36.53 10.12
C PRO A 1056 -23.45 35.84 10.70
N ALA A 1057 -24.61 36.50 10.82
CA ALA A 1057 -25.79 35.93 11.46
C ALA A 1057 -26.27 34.61 10.80
N LEU A 1058 -26.03 34.42 9.50
CA LEU A 1058 -26.28 33.17 8.78
C LEU A 1058 -25.55 31.94 9.36
N LEU A 1059 -24.46 32.14 10.11
CA LEU A 1059 -23.73 31.04 10.76
C LEU A 1059 -24.47 30.48 11.98
N TRP A 1060 -25.39 31.23 12.61
CA TRP A 1060 -26.15 30.74 13.77
C TRP A 1060 -26.98 29.50 13.48
N PRO A 1061 -27.86 29.47 12.47
CA PRO A 1061 -28.63 28.28 12.15
C PRO A 1061 -27.73 27.10 11.75
N LEU A 1062 -26.58 27.37 11.11
CA LEU A 1062 -25.61 26.34 10.77
C LEU A 1062 -24.88 25.77 11.99
N ALA A 1063 -24.48 26.62 12.92
CA ALA A 1063 -23.86 26.20 14.18
C ALA A 1063 -24.85 25.39 15.02
N ALA A 1064 -26.11 25.81 15.10
CA ALA A 1064 -27.16 25.07 15.77
C ALA A 1064 -27.40 23.70 15.12
N ALA A 1065 -27.53 23.64 13.79
CA ALA A 1065 -27.67 22.39 13.06
C ALA A 1065 -26.43 21.48 13.23
N GLY A 1066 -25.24 22.07 13.20
CA GLY A 1066 -23.96 21.39 13.44
C GLY A 1066 -23.87 20.76 14.83
N LEU A 1067 -24.27 21.49 15.87
CA LEU A 1067 -24.34 20.99 17.24
C LEU A 1067 -25.35 19.85 17.37
N LEU A 1068 -26.55 20.00 16.82
CA LEU A 1068 -27.59 18.95 16.86
C LEU A 1068 -27.14 17.67 16.17
N VAL A 1069 -26.59 17.78 14.95
CA VAL A 1069 -26.04 16.62 14.23
C VAL A 1069 -24.84 16.05 14.98
N GLY A 1070 -23.97 16.91 15.52
CA GLY A 1070 -22.81 16.51 16.33
C GLY A 1070 -23.18 15.70 17.56
N LEU A 1071 -24.26 16.07 18.27
CA LEU A 1071 -24.81 15.29 19.37
C LEU A 1071 -25.28 13.91 18.90
N GLY A 1072 -25.88 13.81 17.71
CA GLY A 1072 -26.24 12.52 17.09
C GLY A 1072 -25.01 11.62 16.86
N PHE A 1073 -23.89 12.20 16.43
CA PHE A 1073 -22.64 11.46 16.20
C PHE A 1073 -22.01 10.88 17.47
N LEU A 1074 -22.27 11.44 18.65
CA LEU A 1074 -21.82 10.85 19.93
C LEU A 1074 -22.40 9.44 20.16
N PHE A 1075 -23.60 9.20 19.65
CA PHE A 1075 -24.33 7.94 19.83
C PHE A 1075 -24.26 7.03 18.60
N LEU A 1076 -23.94 7.59 17.42
CA LEU A 1076 -23.92 6.87 16.15
C LEU A 1076 -23.05 5.60 16.15
N PRO A 1077 -21.86 5.52 16.78
CA PRO A 1077 -21.08 4.28 16.79
C PRO A 1077 -21.81 3.07 17.37
N LYS A 1078 -22.79 3.29 18.27
CA LYS A 1078 -23.64 2.20 18.80
C LYS A 1078 -24.52 1.56 17.73
N LEU A 1079 -24.75 2.25 16.62
CA LEU A 1079 -25.57 1.80 15.49
C LEU A 1079 -24.74 1.18 14.36
N LEU A 1080 -23.41 1.18 14.47
CA LEU A 1080 -22.45 0.71 13.47
C LEU A 1080 -21.65 -0.48 14.03
N PRO A 1081 -22.24 -1.70 14.09
CA PRO A 1081 -21.57 -2.88 14.62
C PRO A 1081 -20.32 -3.24 13.79
N GLY A 1082 -19.28 -3.76 14.44
CA GLY A 1082 -18.00 -4.08 13.77
C GLY A 1082 -16.99 -2.93 13.73
N LEU A 1083 -17.34 -1.75 14.28
CA LEU A 1083 -16.33 -0.77 14.67
C LEU A 1083 -15.58 -1.26 15.93
N PRO A 1084 -14.32 -0.82 16.15
CA PRO A 1084 -13.59 -1.13 17.39
C PRO A 1084 -14.38 -0.72 18.64
N ASP A 1085 -14.26 -1.47 19.74
CA ASP A 1085 -15.05 -1.20 20.96
C ASP A 1085 -14.67 0.12 21.63
N LYS A 1086 -13.38 0.44 21.59
CA LYS A 1086 -12.81 1.66 22.18
C LYS A 1086 -12.66 2.76 21.12
N ALA A 1087 -12.89 4.00 21.54
CA ALA A 1087 -12.63 5.19 20.72
C ALA A 1087 -11.14 5.49 20.54
N LEU A 1088 -10.31 5.01 21.47
CA LEU A 1088 -8.86 5.10 21.44
C LEU A 1088 -8.28 3.71 21.21
N LYS A 1089 -7.24 3.62 20.39
CA LYS A 1089 -6.43 2.42 20.25
C LYS A 1089 -5.74 2.17 21.59
N ASP A 1090 -5.78 0.91 22.03
CA ASP A 1090 -4.90 0.50 23.12
C ASP A 1090 -3.45 0.77 22.70
N LYS A 1091 -2.61 1.22 23.65
CA LYS A 1091 -1.17 1.31 23.39
C LYS A 1091 -0.75 -0.10 22.99
N GLN A 1092 -0.46 -0.32 21.70
CA GLN A 1092 0.26 -1.52 21.32
C GLN A 1092 1.59 -1.46 22.09
N PRO A 1093 1.93 -2.47 22.90
CA PRO A 1093 3.27 -2.53 23.47
C PRO A 1093 4.22 -2.47 22.27
N ASP A 1094 5.12 -1.49 22.26
CA ASP A 1094 6.09 -1.33 21.19
C ASP A 1094 6.85 -2.65 21.05
N ARG A 1095 6.65 -3.32 19.92
CA ARG A 1095 7.26 -4.61 19.57
C ARG A 1095 8.63 -4.42 18.96
#